data_AF-A0A6C0P3E0-F1
#
_entry.id   AF-A0A6C0P3E0-F1
#
_cell.length_a   1.000
_cell.length_b   1.000
_cell.length_c   1.000
_cell.angle_alpha   90.00
_cell.angle_beta   90.00
_cell.angle_gamma   90.00
#
_symmetry.space_group_name_H-M   'P 1'
#
loop_
_entity.id
_entity.type
_entity.pdbx_description
1 polymer ?
#
loop_
_entity_poly.entity_id
_entity_poly.type
_entity_poly.pdbx_seq_one_letter_code
_entity_poly.pdbx_strand_id
1 'polypeptide(L)'
;MIHTRHIQKTLDKLRRLEGIYWPYIFEKVDELEVRFWETDEHLYQVPTENEAWIPAASGQEWGKAWGSAWFKGSYSIPDRLAGKNIYIRAETDGVESFFWVDGKPSGIFTHVKEADNRGNHHTLLLTASAEAGRGYELAFEAYAGHPCFGTQPLQTYESNDGYHYRFDRVYRSIDVMLCREDVQAFVFDLRTLNQLANAPAVDEFRRGQLVQELLKVFEIVLQSPEDATEAQWRPLLKEARAIMAPLLDKRGGESGPIAGIIGHSHMDTAWLWTRDETIRKCARTYANALSLMEQYPEYTFIQSSAFHAELMRRHYPDIFEGMKRRIAEGRWEPNGGVWVESDCNLVSGETLVRQFIKGQRYTREHFGYTADTFWLPDTFGYSAAIPQIMAGVGIRYFLTTKLSWNDTNSFPYDTFRWRGLDGTEVLTHFNFIHCWPDAESLIQRIYGSAYGSNGASVQNDQRSRPRNNKRLVSYGFGDGGGGPQYEMLEMARRVEDLEGVPRAAHTTVSRFMQEMEASFIDPPVHAGELYFEGHRGTLTQMHQIKRNNRKAEFALRDLELAEVWNRLSSGIWDERMAARREQYYETLLINQFHDILPGTSIPEVHDRAVQEVGEVIAGAAESTAALLSETNHESRADTITVWNTLGWQRDETIAVEGVPEGLVPADSEVVSQRIVDGSGRTKLLLAGVGCPAMGAKRVRLENGARSAAGTMSAAGTRSTTGTVSVPSAMSATGTRSAVGTMSAASPFVIGDESIETPYARVVFDNDGYIASFVDKKSGRELRRPGGNPLNALLMGEDLPWAWDNWDIDRDVFGKLQLQTGLQSREVVANGPLQLRIRAAYSIGHSSSVRQDIVFHSNTPRVDFETVIDWQEKHQLLKVGFDVDVLADRARHEVQFGHVERPTHTNTSYDQGMFEGCAHKWTDLSENRFGVALLNDCKYGVSVFGSDIRLTLHKGGTHPDPRGDQGIHEVTYAFLPHEGGFTAESVIRPAYELNVPLTAAFGSAGIEAPSLAAVDATNVIIEAIKPAEDDDAFVLRLYEAERSGVRGAKLKLGLVSSKVAVTNLLEEEIQVLLPDDSGAYALDFKPFEIKTVKVYF
;
A
#
# COMPACT_ATOMS: atom_id res chain seq x y z
N MET A 1 58.20 20.64 5.88
CA MET A 1 57.04 19.74 5.67
C MET A 1 56.19 19.76 6.92
N ILE A 2 54.89 19.96 6.80
CA ILE A 2 53.93 19.80 7.91
C ILE A 2 53.57 18.30 7.97
N HIS A 3 53.49 17.73 9.17
CA HIS A 3 53.13 16.31 9.34
C HIS A 3 51.63 16.09 9.03
N THR A 4 51.26 14.97 8.41
CA THR A 4 49.87 14.73 7.93
C THR A 4 48.82 14.87 9.02
N ARG A 5 49.09 14.42 10.26
CA ARG A 5 48.18 14.62 11.40
C ARG A 5 47.97 16.09 11.82
N HIS A 6 48.85 17.00 11.42
CA HIS A 6 48.68 18.44 11.64
C HIS A 6 47.89 19.08 10.48
N ILE A 7 48.13 18.63 9.24
CA ILE A 7 47.32 19.02 8.08
C ILE A 7 45.85 18.66 8.33
N GLN A 8 45.56 17.43 8.75
CA GLN A 8 44.19 16.99 9.06
C GLN A 8 43.54 17.89 10.11
N LYS A 9 44.22 18.18 11.23
CA LYS A 9 43.73 19.10 12.26
C LYS A 9 43.42 20.52 11.75
N THR A 10 44.04 20.96 10.66
CA THR A 10 43.71 22.24 10.02
C THR A 10 42.49 22.09 9.10
N LEU A 11 42.38 21.00 8.33
CA LEU A 11 41.17 20.70 7.54
C LEU A 11 39.92 20.53 8.44
N ASP A 12 40.09 19.89 9.60
CA ASP A 12 39.04 19.72 10.61
C ASP A 12 38.66 21.06 11.30
N LYS A 13 39.52 22.08 11.22
CA LYS A 13 39.20 23.46 11.63
C LYS A 13 38.52 24.24 10.52
N LEU A 14 38.96 24.09 9.27
CA LEU A 14 38.30 24.68 8.10
C LEU A 14 36.84 24.24 8.00
N ARG A 15 36.54 22.96 8.25
CA ARG A 15 35.16 22.46 8.35
C ARG A 15 34.35 23.13 9.47
N ARG A 16 34.98 23.56 10.57
CA ARG A 16 34.30 24.36 11.62
C ARG A 16 34.07 25.80 11.19
N LEU A 17 34.90 26.37 10.32
CA LEU A 17 34.69 27.74 9.81
C LEU A 17 33.37 27.86 9.04
N GLU A 18 32.90 26.79 8.39
CA GLU A 18 31.57 26.73 7.76
C GLU A 18 30.48 27.09 8.80
N GLY A 19 30.43 26.38 9.92
CA GLY A 19 29.47 26.64 11.00
C GLY A 19 29.73 27.90 11.82
N ILE A 20 30.96 28.42 11.84
CA ILE A 20 31.30 29.69 12.50
C ILE A 20 30.86 30.90 11.66
N TYR A 21 30.97 30.84 10.33
CA TYR A 21 30.53 31.91 9.43
C TYR A 21 29.06 31.80 9.01
N TRP A 22 28.43 30.62 9.14
CA TRP A 22 27.01 30.40 8.83
C TRP A 22 26.06 31.44 9.47
N PRO A 23 26.15 31.80 10.78
CA PRO A 23 25.23 32.76 11.38
C PRO A 23 25.38 34.19 10.81
N TYR A 24 26.49 34.49 10.13
CA TYR A 24 26.75 35.78 9.50
C TYR A 24 26.23 35.87 8.06
N ILE A 25 25.72 34.76 7.47
CA ILE A 25 25.10 34.74 6.15
C ILE A 25 23.92 35.71 6.07
N PHE A 26 23.12 35.81 7.14
CA PHE A 26 22.01 36.75 7.23
C PHE A 26 22.25 37.81 8.31
N GLU A 27 21.76 39.03 8.08
CA GLU A 27 21.82 40.16 9.01
C GLU A 27 20.41 40.61 9.37
N LYS A 28 20.07 40.66 10.67
CA LYS A 28 18.82 41.25 11.15
C LYS A 28 18.87 42.77 11.00
N VAL A 29 17.94 43.32 10.25
CA VAL A 29 17.85 44.77 9.95
C VAL A 29 16.55 45.43 10.41
N ASP A 30 15.55 44.63 10.79
CA ASP A 30 14.32 45.04 11.49
C ASP A 30 13.73 43.84 12.25
N GLU A 31 12.71 44.10 13.06
CA GLU A 31 11.85 43.09 13.70
C GLU A 31 10.39 43.42 13.41
N LEU A 32 9.55 42.41 13.20
CA LEU A 32 8.13 42.59 12.96
C LEU A 32 7.34 42.46 14.27
N GLU A 33 6.61 43.53 14.63
CA GLU A 33 5.57 43.44 15.66
C GLU A 33 4.40 42.58 15.14
N VAL A 34 4.07 41.51 15.89
CA VAL A 34 2.97 40.60 15.56
C VAL A 34 1.99 40.46 16.73
N ARG A 35 0.73 40.17 16.39
CA ARG A 35 -0.24 39.57 17.32
C ARG A 35 -0.20 38.06 17.15
N PHE A 36 -0.58 37.30 18.18
CA PHE A 36 -0.81 35.87 18.10
C PHE A 36 -2.22 35.46 18.53
N TRP A 37 -2.62 34.26 18.09
CA TRP A 37 -3.87 33.60 18.44
C TRP A 37 -3.68 32.07 18.33
N GLU A 38 -4.16 31.31 19.30
CA GLU A 38 -4.06 29.84 19.34
C GLU A 38 -5.38 29.17 18.99
N THR A 39 -5.30 28.05 18.27
CA THR A 39 -6.47 27.24 17.87
C THR A 39 -6.14 25.74 17.82
N ASP A 40 -7.19 24.91 17.94
CA ASP A 40 -7.16 23.47 17.64
C ASP A 40 -7.58 23.19 16.18
N GLU A 41 -8.11 24.19 15.46
CA GLU A 41 -8.62 24.02 14.10
C GLU A 41 -7.50 24.10 13.04
N HIS A 42 -7.46 23.13 12.13
CA HIS A 42 -6.61 23.19 10.94
C HIS A 42 -7.24 24.16 9.93
N LEU A 43 -6.63 25.34 9.76
CA LEU A 43 -7.17 26.41 8.92
C LEU A 43 -6.44 26.52 7.58
N TYR A 44 -7.21 26.52 6.49
CA TYR A 44 -6.70 26.58 5.12
C TYR A 44 -6.55 28.03 4.58
N GLN A 45 -6.68 29.04 5.44
CA GLN A 45 -6.57 30.47 5.13
C GLN A 45 -6.15 31.26 6.38
N VAL A 46 -5.59 32.45 6.20
CA VAL A 46 -5.24 33.36 7.31
C VAL A 46 -6.52 33.74 8.11
N PRO A 47 -6.51 33.67 9.45
CA PRO A 47 -7.70 33.94 10.27
C PRO A 47 -8.17 35.40 10.19
N THR A 48 -9.45 35.62 10.49
CA THR A 48 -10.06 36.96 10.39
C THR A 48 -9.73 37.85 11.58
N GLU A 49 -9.97 39.15 11.46
CA GLU A 49 -9.82 40.12 12.56
C GLU A 49 -10.92 40.00 13.64
N ASN A 50 -11.85 39.04 13.53
CA ASN A 50 -12.84 38.76 14.57
C ASN A 50 -12.28 37.87 15.71
N GLU A 51 -11.15 37.20 15.49
CA GLU A 51 -10.56 36.30 16.49
C GLU A 51 -9.91 37.06 17.65
N ALA A 52 -9.67 36.36 18.76
CA ALA A 52 -9.11 36.92 19.99
C ALA A 52 -7.59 37.17 19.92
N TRP A 53 -7.13 37.87 18.88
CA TRP A 53 -5.74 38.26 18.65
C TRP A 53 -5.18 39.15 19.78
N ILE A 54 -4.08 38.73 20.41
CA ILE A 54 -3.37 39.49 21.44
C ILE A 54 -1.92 39.78 21.01
N PRO A 55 -1.27 40.86 21.47
CA PRO A 55 0.13 41.15 21.12
C PRO A 55 1.05 40.01 21.55
N ALA A 56 1.95 39.56 20.66
CA ALA A 56 2.99 38.61 21.01
C ALA A 56 4.20 39.35 21.60
N ALA A 57 4.90 38.70 22.54
CA ALA A 57 6.15 39.20 23.11
C ALA A 57 7.20 38.09 23.14
N SER A 58 8.48 38.45 23.06
CA SER A 58 9.58 37.48 23.16
C SER A 58 9.52 36.77 24.52
N GLY A 59 9.47 35.44 24.51
CA GLY A 59 9.22 34.62 25.70
C GLY A 59 7.74 34.24 25.91
N GLN A 60 6.83 34.53 24.98
CA GLN A 60 5.44 34.06 25.02
C GLN A 60 5.38 32.54 24.82
N GLU A 61 4.95 31.84 25.87
CA GLU A 61 4.62 30.41 25.85
C GLU A 61 3.28 30.18 25.10
N TRP A 62 3.21 29.14 24.28
CA TRP A 62 2.01 28.71 23.54
C TRP A 62 2.07 27.19 23.28
N GLY A 63 0.98 26.58 22.80
CA GLY A 63 1.01 25.23 22.22
C GLY A 63 0.52 24.09 23.11
N LYS A 64 0.13 23.01 22.43
CA LYS A 64 -0.49 21.79 22.97
C LYS A 64 -0.52 20.71 21.88
N ALA A 65 -0.78 19.45 22.23
CA ALA A 65 -0.92 18.36 21.26
C ALA A 65 -1.94 18.70 20.16
N TRP A 66 -1.54 18.58 18.89
CA TRP A 66 -2.30 18.96 17.69
C TRP A 66 -2.60 20.47 17.53
N GLY A 67 -2.32 21.31 18.54
CA GLY A 67 -2.60 22.75 18.52
C GLY A 67 -1.69 23.54 17.56
N SER A 68 -2.18 24.69 17.13
CA SER A 68 -1.46 25.62 16.25
C SER A 68 -1.60 27.06 16.72
N ALA A 69 -0.54 27.86 16.63
CA ALA A 69 -0.57 29.30 16.87
C ALA A 69 -0.38 30.05 15.56
N TRP A 70 -1.30 30.97 15.26
CA TRP A 70 -1.14 31.95 14.21
C TRP A 70 -0.46 33.20 14.76
N PHE A 71 0.58 33.67 14.09
CA PHE A 71 1.20 34.98 14.31
C PHE A 71 0.90 35.88 13.10
N LYS A 72 0.47 37.12 13.28
CA LYS A 72 0.13 38.06 12.20
C LYS A 72 0.64 39.48 12.48
N GLY A 73 1.30 40.10 11.50
CA GLY A 73 1.75 41.49 11.53
C GLY A 73 1.74 42.15 10.15
N SER A 74 2.15 43.41 10.08
CA SER A 74 2.28 44.15 8.82
C SER A 74 3.63 44.86 8.75
N TYR A 75 4.37 44.67 7.66
CA TYR A 75 5.67 45.34 7.43
C TYR A 75 5.57 46.32 6.27
N SER A 76 6.23 47.48 6.38
CA SER A 76 6.33 48.46 5.29
C SER A 76 7.79 48.74 4.98
N ILE A 77 8.22 48.53 3.74
CA ILE A 77 9.63 48.66 3.34
C ILE A 77 10.13 50.11 3.56
N PRO A 78 11.11 50.34 4.44
CA PRO A 78 11.70 51.66 4.63
C PRO A 78 12.75 51.96 3.54
N ASP A 79 12.95 53.23 3.20
CA ASP A 79 13.91 53.68 2.16
C ASP A 79 15.30 53.04 2.27
N ARG A 80 15.78 52.78 3.50
CA ARG A 80 17.08 52.15 3.78
C ARG A 80 17.21 50.70 3.26
N LEU A 81 16.10 50.08 2.87
CA LEU A 81 16.00 48.72 2.33
C LEU A 81 15.57 48.67 0.86
N ALA A 82 15.33 49.82 0.22
CA ALA A 82 14.94 49.89 -1.19
C ALA A 82 15.97 49.23 -2.12
N GLY A 83 15.50 48.48 -3.11
CA GLY A 83 16.31 47.77 -4.11
C GLY A 83 17.07 46.54 -3.58
N LYS A 84 16.87 46.14 -2.32
CA LYS A 84 17.52 44.96 -1.73
C LYS A 84 16.60 43.74 -1.79
N ASN A 85 17.20 42.55 -1.75
CA ASN A 85 16.47 41.30 -1.49
C ASN A 85 16.21 41.19 0.01
N ILE A 86 14.94 41.05 0.39
CA ILE A 86 14.48 41.05 1.78
C ILE A 86 14.01 39.65 2.14
N TYR A 87 14.52 39.15 3.25
CA TYR A 87 14.25 37.82 3.77
C TYR A 87 13.56 37.92 5.13
N ILE A 88 12.89 36.85 5.55
CA ILE A 88 12.24 36.71 6.85
C ILE A 88 12.81 35.47 7.55
N ARG A 89 13.07 35.58 8.85
CA ARG A 89 13.31 34.46 9.76
C ARG A 89 12.21 34.44 10.82
N ALA A 90 11.64 33.27 11.09
CA ALA A 90 10.58 33.10 12.09
C ALA A 90 11.06 32.21 13.25
N GLU A 91 11.24 32.80 14.44
CA GLU A 91 11.57 32.08 15.67
C GLU A 91 10.28 31.85 16.49
N THR A 92 9.35 31.06 15.95
CA THR A 92 8.08 30.68 16.59
C THR A 92 8.20 29.50 17.56
N ASP A 93 9.26 28.71 17.44
CA ASP A 93 9.50 27.43 18.12
C ASP A 93 8.51 26.30 17.76
N GLY A 94 7.64 26.52 16.77
CA GLY A 94 6.78 25.49 16.19
C GLY A 94 7.56 24.50 15.33
N VAL A 95 7.22 23.21 15.41
CA VAL A 95 7.86 22.07 14.72
C VAL A 95 8.02 22.37 13.23
N GLU A 96 6.91 22.79 12.62
CA GLU A 96 6.81 23.33 11.26
C GLU A 96 5.95 24.60 11.36
N SER A 97 6.24 25.63 10.57
CA SER A 97 5.41 26.83 10.46
C SER A 97 5.12 27.20 9.00
N PHE A 98 3.87 27.50 8.66
CA PHE A 98 3.47 27.91 7.32
C PHE A 98 3.64 29.43 7.16
N PHE A 99 4.45 29.88 6.21
CA PHE A 99 4.60 31.31 5.89
C PHE A 99 3.58 31.78 4.87
N TRP A 100 2.93 32.91 5.16
CA TRP A 100 1.94 33.57 4.33
C TRP A 100 2.30 35.05 4.09
N VAL A 101 2.12 35.51 2.85
CA VAL A 101 2.36 36.90 2.41
C VAL A 101 1.12 37.40 1.67
N ASP A 102 0.60 38.56 2.06
CA ASP A 102 -0.58 39.21 1.47
C ASP A 102 -1.79 38.26 1.34
N GLY A 103 -1.97 37.39 2.35
CA GLY A 103 -3.02 36.37 2.41
C GLY A 103 -2.75 35.07 1.65
N LYS A 104 -1.56 34.89 1.04
CA LYS A 104 -1.22 33.75 0.18
C LYS A 104 -0.11 32.85 0.75
N PRO A 105 -0.15 31.53 0.52
CA PRO A 105 0.95 30.62 0.86
C PRO A 105 2.27 31.02 0.19
N SER A 106 3.37 31.08 0.97
CA SER A 106 4.67 31.58 0.49
C SER A 106 5.89 30.76 0.92
N GLY A 107 5.75 29.79 1.84
CA GLY A 107 6.84 28.84 2.18
C GLY A 107 6.67 28.13 3.52
N ILE A 108 7.74 27.45 3.96
CA ILE A 108 7.81 26.73 5.24
C ILE A 108 8.97 27.27 6.10
N PHE A 109 8.76 27.37 7.41
CA PHE A 109 9.85 27.41 8.39
C PHE A 109 9.84 26.12 9.22
N THR A 110 11.00 25.69 9.72
CA THR A 110 11.15 24.48 10.54
C THR A 110 11.96 24.76 11.80
N HIS A 111 11.63 24.08 12.90
CA HIS A 111 12.42 24.18 14.12
C HIS A 111 13.78 23.49 13.98
N VAL A 112 14.83 24.04 14.59
CA VAL A 112 16.23 23.60 14.38
C VAL A 112 16.51 22.15 14.77
N LYS A 113 15.75 21.55 15.70
CA LYS A 113 15.86 20.11 16.02
C LYS A 113 15.23 19.20 14.96
N GLU A 114 14.31 19.72 14.16
CA GLU A 114 13.66 18.99 13.07
C GLU A 114 14.48 19.05 11.77
N ALA A 115 15.56 19.84 11.74
CA ALA A 115 16.31 20.17 10.53
C ALA A 115 16.87 18.95 9.78
N ASP A 116 17.29 17.90 10.49
CA ASP A 116 17.81 16.66 9.88
C ASP A 116 16.69 15.81 9.24
N ASN A 117 15.43 15.99 9.66
CA ASN A 117 14.27 15.25 9.14
C ASN A 117 13.49 16.06 8.09
N ARG A 118 13.40 17.39 8.25
CA ARG A 118 12.48 18.30 7.53
C ARG A 118 13.19 19.41 6.75
N GLY A 119 14.51 19.46 6.80
CA GLY A 119 15.32 20.57 6.27
C GLY A 119 15.42 21.75 7.22
N ASN A 120 16.50 22.52 7.10
CA ASN A 120 16.76 23.71 7.91
C ASN A 120 16.20 24.98 7.26
N HIS A 121 14.87 25.06 7.12
CA HIS A 121 14.17 26.21 6.52
C HIS A 121 14.12 27.39 7.51
N HIS A 122 15.29 27.96 7.81
CA HIS A 122 15.47 28.98 8.84
C HIS A 122 15.22 30.42 8.36
N THR A 123 15.36 30.67 7.05
CA THR A 123 15.20 31.98 6.42
C THR A 123 14.60 31.82 5.02
N LEU A 124 13.56 32.60 4.70
CA LEU A 124 12.89 32.60 3.39
C LEU A 124 12.95 33.99 2.74
N LEU A 125 12.88 34.05 1.40
CA LEU A 125 12.72 35.32 0.68
C LEU A 125 11.28 35.84 0.84
N LEU A 126 11.12 37.12 1.19
CA LEU A 126 9.85 37.85 1.12
C LEU A 126 9.71 38.58 -0.22
N THR A 127 10.78 39.26 -0.68
CA THR A 127 10.76 39.97 -1.96
C THR A 127 12.17 40.19 -2.50
N ALA A 128 12.32 40.05 -3.82
CA ALA A 128 13.51 40.53 -4.53
C ALA A 128 13.36 42.02 -4.85
N SER A 129 14.46 42.79 -4.83
CA SER A 129 14.50 44.22 -5.19
C SER A 129 13.38 45.08 -4.57
N ALA A 130 13.25 45.10 -3.25
CA ALA A 130 12.13 45.70 -2.52
C ALA A 130 11.83 47.17 -2.87
N GLU A 131 10.54 47.49 -3.01
CA GLU A 131 10.04 48.83 -3.32
C GLU A 131 9.78 49.63 -2.04
N ALA A 132 10.35 50.84 -1.92
CA ALA A 132 10.15 51.70 -0.76
C ALA A 132 8.66 52.06 -0.57
N GLY A 133 8.17 52.00 0.67
CA GLY A 133 6.78 52.26 1.02
C GLY A 133 5.80 51.14 0.67
N ARG A 134 6.23 50.04 0.04
CA ARG A 134 5.37 48.86 -0.15
C ARG A 134 5.08 48.21 1.21
N GLY A 135 3.80 48.06 1.51
CA GLY A 135 3.31 47.28 2.64
C GLY A 135 3.14 45.81 2.27
N TYR A 136 3.28 44.94 3.28
CA TYR A 136 2.99 43.51 3.24
C TYR A 136 2.21 43.11 4.50
N GLU A 137 1.17 42.28 4.36
CA GLU A 137 0.60 41.52 5.49
C GLU A 137 1.33 40.18 5.60
N LEU A 138 1.89 39.87 6.77
CA LEU A 138 2.68 38.66 7.01
C LEU A 138 2.01 37.83 8.09
N ALA A 139 1.82 36.53 7.82
CA ALA A 139 1.25 35.59 8.78
C ALA A 139 2.01 34.25 8.82
N PHE A 140 1.99 33.61 9.99
CA PHE A 140 2.74 32.39 10.28
C PHE A 140 1.84 31.41 11.05
N GLU A 141 1.46 30.28 10.47
CA GLU A 141 0.76 29.19 11.15
C GLU A 141 1.80 28.24 11.75
N ALA A 142 2.14 28.38 13.02
CA ALA A 142 3.10 27.53 13.72
C ALA A 142 2.42 26.32 14.36
N TYR A 143 2.94 25.12 14.10
CA TYR A 143 2.40 23.87 14.63
C TYR A 143 3.14 23.41 15.88
N ALA A 144 2.40 23.10 16.96
CA ALA A 144 3.00 22.68 18.23
C ALA A 144 3.48 21.20 18.23
N GLY A 145 3.04 20.40 17.25
CA GLY A 145 3.31 18.96 17.20
C GLY A 145 2.27 18.12 17.94
N HIS A 146 2.43 16.80 17.89
CA HIS A 146 1.45 15.83 18.36
C HIS A 146 2.10 14.55 18.93
N PRO A 147 1.36 13.70 19.67
CA PRO A 147 1.94 12.53 20.30
C PRO A 147 2.32 11.45 19.28
N CYS A 148 3.59 11.08 19.24
CA CYS A 148 4.08 9.90 18.52
C CYS A 148 5.12 9.16 19.36
N PHE A 149 4.95 7.85 19.53
CA PHE A 149 5.90 6.97 20.22
C PHE A 149 7.18 6.73 19.39
N GLY A 150 7.09 6.92 18.08
CA GLY A 150 8.07 6.40 17.12
C GLY A 150 7.72 4.99 16.69
N THR A 151 8.64 4.34 15.99
CA THR A 151 8.40 3.09 15.24
C THR A 151 9.19 1.90 15.77
N GLN A 152 10.16 2.14 16.64
CA GLN A 152 11.08 1.10 17.07
C GLN A 152 10.46 0.25 18.19
N PRO A 153 10.82 -1.05 18.27
CA PRO A 153 10.42 -1.92 19.36
C PRO A 153 10.74 -1.31 20.73
N LEU A 154 9.76 -1.33 21.64
CA LEU A 154 9.85 -0.79 23.00
C LEU A 154 10.10 0.73 23.11
N GLN A 155 9.90 1.51 22.04
CA GLN A 155 10.16 2.95 22.04
C GLN A 155 9.12 3.73 22.85
N THR A 156 9.57 4.54 23.82
CA THR A 156 8.67 5.40 24.62
C THR A 156 8.62 6.82 24.06
N TYR A 157 7.57 7.57 24.39
CA TYR A 157 7.44 8.99 24.05
C TYR A 157 8.70 9.81 24.38
N GLU A 158 9.26 9.64 25.58
CA GLU A 158 10.44 10.34 26.08
C GLU A 158 11.73 9.97 25.34
N SER A 159 11.77 8.79 24.70
CA SER A 159 12.92 8.32 23.92
C SER A 159 12.96 8.85 22.49
N ASN A 160 11.90 9.51 22.02
CA ASN A 160 11.73 9.90 20.62
C ASN A 160 11.91 11.42 20.35
N ASP A 161 11.60 12.28 21.32
CA ASP A 161 11.38 13.72 21.03
C ASP A 161 12.47 14.69 21.53
N GLY A 162 13.11 14.44 22.67
CA GLY A 162 14.14 15.32 23.22
C GLY A 162 13.69 16.75 23.55
N TYR A 163 12.39 16.98 23.82
CA TYR A 163 11.87 18.27 24.30
C TYR A 163 11.51 18.17 25.81
N HIS A 164 11.89 19.15 26.62
CA HIS A 164 11.66 19.11 28.08
C HIS A 164 10.19 19.31 28.49
N TYR A 165 9.44 20.00 27.63
CA TYR A 165 7.99 20.15 27.65
C TYR A 165 7.52 19.86 26.23
N ARG A 166 6.49 19.02 26.07
CA ARG A 166 6.36 18.22 24.84
C ARG A 166 5.80 18.99 23.65
N PHE A 167 4.88 19.91 23.93
CA PHE A 167 4.17 20.71 22.93
C PHE A 167 4.20 22.21 23.27
N ASP A 168 4.66 22.55 24.47
CA ASP A 168 4.86 23.90 24.99
C ASP A 168 6.02 24.55 24.22
N ARG A 169 5.70 25.58 23.43
CA ARG A 169 6.60 26.31 22.52
C ARG A 169 6.79 27.74 22.98
N VAL A 170 7.92 28.35 22.63
CA VAL A 170 8.25 29.74 23.03
C VAL A 170 8.51 30.64 21.82
N TYR A 171 7.57 31.55 21.54
CA TYR A 171 7.78 32.58 20.53
C TYR A 171 8.90 33.55 20.95
N ARG A 172 9.82 33.86 20.02
CA ARG A 172 10.95 34.78 20.24
C ARG A 172 10.85 36.04 19.41
N SER A 173 10.82 35.93 18.08
CA SER A 173 10.70 37.06 17.15
C SER A 173 10.34 36.61 15.74
N ILE A 174 9.85 37.55 14.92
CA ILE A 174 9.87 37.48 13.46
C ILE A 174 10.84 38.56 12.98
N ASP A 175 11.94 38.15 12.34
CA ASP A 175 13.02 39.06 11.96
C ASP A 175 13.00 39.39 10.47
N VAL A 176 13.29 40.65 10.14
CA VAL A 176 13.53 41.10 8.77
C VAL A 176 15.04 41.06 8.51
N MET A 177 15.44 40.29 7.50
CA MET A 177 16.82 39.88 7.26
C MET A 177 17.33 40.34 5.88
N LEU A 178 18.62 40.66 5.80
CA LEU A 178 19.37 40.78 4.54
C LEU A 178 20.36 39.62 4.38
N CYS A 179 20.57 39.16 3.14
CA CYS A 179 21.67 38.22 2.85
C CYS A 179 23.00 38.96 2.62
N ARG A 180 24.08 38.50 3.26
CA ARG A 180 25.46 38.83 2.89
C ARG A 180 25.95 37.82 1.85
N GLU A 181 25.61 38.05 0.58
CA GLU A 181 25.91 37.14 -0.56
C GLU A 181 27.39 36.71 -0.65
N ASP A 182 28.34 37.57 -0.26
CA ASP A 182 29.77 37.27 -0.23
C ASP A 182 30.18 36.33 0.92
N VAL A 183 29.48 36.39 2.05
CA VAL A 183 29.65 35.46 3.19
C VAL A 183 28.96 34.13 2.88
N GLN A 184 27.74 34.17 2.35
CA GLN A 184 26.99 33.02 1.86
C GLN A 184 27.84 32.21 0.88
N ALA A 185 28.38 32.87 -0.14
CA ALA A 185 29.21 32.22 -1.13
C ALA A 185 30.53 31.71 -0.52
N PHE A 186 31.18 32.44 0.40
CA PHE A 186 32.36 31.92 1.10
C PHE A 186 32.09 30.59 1.81
N VAL A 187 30.96 30.47 2.53
CA VAL A 187 30.60 29.26 3.28
C VAL A 187 30.37 28.06 2.34
N PHE A 188 29.60 28.22 1.25
CA PHE A 188 29.35 27.12 0.32
C PHE A 188 30.55 26.78 -0.58
N ASP A 189 31.35 27.77 -0.98
CA ASP A 189 32.62 27.57 -1.70
C ASP A 189 33.58 26.74 -0.83
N LEU A 190 33.70 27.08 0.48
CA LEU A 190 34.52 26.35 1.44
C LEU A 190 34.00 24.94 1.71
N ARG A 191 32.69 24.77 1.96
CA ARG A 191 32.06 23.45 2.17
C ARG A 191 32.29 22.52 1.00
N THR A 192 32.10 23.01 -0.23
CA THR A 192 32.33 22.23 -1.46
C THR A 192 33.76 21.72 -1.55
N LEU A 193 34.75 22.59 -1.28
CA LEU A 193 36.17 22.23 -1.35
C LEU A 193 36.60 21.34 -0.17
N ASN A 194 36.03 21.51 1.02
CA ASN A 194 36.26 20.63 2.16
C ASN A 194 35.71 19.22 1.90
N GLN A 195 34.49 19.10 1.36
CA GLN A 195 33.93 17.81 0.94
C GLN A 195 34.82 17.14 -0.12
N LEU A 196 35.19 17.87 -1.17
CA LEU A 196 36.04 17.37 -2.25
C LEU A 196 37.45 16.94 -1.74
N ALA A 197 38.03 17.67 -0.79
CA ALA A 197 39.34 17.35 -0.22
C ALA A 197 39.33 16.09 0.68
N ASN A 198 38.18 15.71 1.24
CA ASN A 198 38.04 14.51 2.08
C ASN A 198 37.46 13.30 1.31
N ALA A 199 36.90 13.51 0.11
CA ALA A 199 36.29 12.47 -0.71
C ALA A 199 37.31 11.40 -1.19
N PRO A 200 37.09 10.09 -0.89
CA PRO A 200 38.05 9.03 -1.25
C PRO A 200 38.27 8.85 -2.76
N ALA A 201 37.27 9.17 -3.60
CA ALA A 201 37.34 8.98 -5.05
C ALA A 201 38.15 10.06 -5.80
N VAL A 202 38.53 11.15 -5.11
CA VAL A 202 39.31 12.25 -5.69
C VAL A 202 40.79 11.86 -5.77
N ASP A 203 41.39 12.06 -6.94
CA ASP A 203 42.81 11.81 -7.22
C ASP A 203 43.76 12.51 -6.22
N GLU A 204 44.89 11.89 -5.90
CA GLU A 204 45.84 12.39 -4.89
C GLU A 204 46.56 13.69 -5.30
N PHE A 205 46.77 13.96 -6.61
CA PHE A 205 47.33 15.24 -7.05
C PHE A 205 46.27 16.35 -6.95
N ARG A 206 45.02 16.07 -7.34
CA ARG A 206 43.88 16.99 -7.13
C ARG A 206 43.65 17.26 -5.64
N ARG A 207 43.65 16.22 -4.80
CA ARG A 207 43.54 16.34 -3.33
C ARG A 207 44.72 17.12 -2.75
N GLY A 208 45.93 16.87 -3.22
CA GLY A 208 47.13 17.63 -2.85
C GLY A 208 47.02 19.12 -3.17
N GLN A 209 46.50 19.48 -4.36
CA GLN A 209 46.23 20.86 -4.74
C GLN A 209 45.17 21.50 -3.82
N LEU A 210 44.04 20.82 -3.60
CA LEU A 210 42.95 21.29 -2.74
C LEU A 210 43.46 21.57 -1.31
N VAL A 211 44.18 20.61 -0.72
CA VAL A 211 44.74 20.73 0.63
C VAL A 211 45.78 21.85 0.71
N GLN A 212 46.64 22.04 -0.30
CA GLN A 212 47.63 23.11 -0.32
C GLN A 212 46.99 24.51 -0.29
N GLU A 213 45.93 24.73 -1.07
CA GLU A 213 45.26 26.02 -1.15
C GLU A 213 44.32 26.26 0.03
N LEU A 214 43.63 25.22 0.52
CA LEU A 214 42.84 25.27 1.77
C LEU A 214 43.70 25.67 2.97
N LEU A 215 44.96 25.22 3.05
CA LEU A 215 45.88 25.67 4.10
C LEU A 215 46.17 27.19 4.03
N LYS A 216 46.19 27.81 2.85
CA LYS A 216 46.33 29.28 2.72
C LYS A 216 45.05 30.02 3.12
N VAL A 217 43.89 29.45 2.79
CA VAL A 217 42.59 29.97 3.29
C VAL A 217 42.59 30.01 4.82
N PHE A 218 43.13 28.97 5.48
CA PHE A 218 43.28 28.94 6.94
C PHE A 218 44.29 29.96 7.50
N GLU A 219 45.31 30.35 6.73
CA GLU A 219 46.27 31.40 7.13
C GLU A 219 45.67 32.81 7.12
N ILE A 220 44.54 33.01 6.42
CA ILE A 220 43.89 34.32 6.19
C ILE A 220 42.59 34.48 7.00
N VAL A 221 41.75 33.45 7.09
CA VAL A 221 40.42 33.54 7.71
C VAL A 221 40.49 33.43 9.24
N LEU A 222 39.77 34.31 9.95
CA LEU A 222 39.72 34.32 11.40
C LEU A 222 38.91 33.12 11.94
N GLN A 223 39.40 32.49 13.02
CA GLN A 223 38.69 31.40 13.71
C GLN A 223 37.65 31.89 14.73
N SER A 224 37.70 33.18 15.08
CA SER A 224 36.78 33.84 16.03
C SER A 224 36.40 35.21 15.45
N PRO A 225 35.50 35.28 14.45
CA PRO A 225 35.03 36.56 13.90
C PRO A 225 34.29 37.42 14.93
N GLU A 226 33.79 36.86 16.02
CA GLU A 226 33.16 37.58 17.13
C GLU A 226 34.13 38.51 17.89
N ASP A 227 35.44 38.23 17.87
CA ASP A 227 36.49 39.07 18.44
C ASP A 227 36.91 40.23 17.50
N ALA A 228 36.28 40.36 16.33
CA ALA A 228 36.65 41.32 15.28
C ALA A 228 35.44 42.05 14.68
N THR A 229 35.65 43.26 14.16
CA THR A 229 34.59 43.98 13.44
C THR A 229 34.40 43.41 12.03
N GLU A 230 33.20 43.54 11.45
CA GLU A 230 32.92 43.10 10.08
C GLU A 230 33.88 43.74 9.06
N ALA A 231 34.25 45.01 9.26
CA ALA A 231 35.23 45.71 8.43
C ALA A 231 36.64 45.09 8.46
N GLN A 232 36.97 44.27 9.47
CA GLN A 232 38.23 43.53 9.55
C GLN A 232 38.11 42.13 8.93
N TRP A 233 37.04 41.37 9.20
CA TRP A 233 36.96 39.97 8.73
C TRP A 233 36.35 39.81 7.33
N ARG A 234 35.41 40.66 6.91
CA ARG A 234 34.73 40.52 5.61
C ARG A 234 35.66 40.67 4.40
N PRO A 235 36.67 41.57 4.39
CA PRO A 235 37.68 41.61 3.33
C PRO A 235 38.52 40.32 3.22
N LEU A 236 38.79 39.65 4.35
CA LEU A 236 39.58 38.41 4.39
C LEU A 236 38.82 37.23 3.75
N LEU A 237 37.48 37.20 3.88
CA LEU A 237 36.65 36.22 3.16
C LEU A 237 36.74 36.43 1.64
N LYS A 238 36.76 37.68 1.16
CA LYS A 238 36.94 37.98 -0.26
C LYS A 238 38.31 37.53 -0.78
N GLU A 239 39.36 37.68 0.01
CA GLU A 239 40.71 37.18 -0.32
C GLU A 239 40.74 35.64 -0.34
N ALA A 240 40.15 34.99 0.66
CA ALA A 240 40.00 33.53 0.70
C ALA A 240 39.21 32.98 -0.50
N ARG A 241 38.11 33.63 -0.89
CA ARG A 241 37.35 33.26 -2.10
C ARG A 241 38.18 33.40 -3.39
N ALA A 242 39.09 34.38 -3.47
CA ALA A 242 40.01 34.51 -4.61
C ALA A 242 41.05 33.38 -4.68
N ILE A 243 41.38 32.72 -3.56
CA ILE A 243 42.20 31.50 -3.51
C ILE A 243 41.36 30.26 -3.89
N MET A 244 40.08 30.23 -3.50
CA MET A 244 39.18 29.10 -3.76
C MET A 244 38.66 29.04 -5.20
N ALA A 245 38.40 30.18 -5.87
CA ALA A 245 37.80 30.21 -7.20
C ALA A 245 38.57 29.39 -8.26
N PRO A 246 39.91 29.48 -8.39
CA PRO A 246 40.68 28.66 -9.34
C PRO A 246 40.68 27.14 -9.07
N LEU A 247 40.11 26.69 -7.94
CA LEU A 247 39.87 25.27 -7.64
C LEU A 247 38.47 24.83 -8.08
N LEU A 248 37.50 25.74 -8.02
CA LEU A 248 36.09 25.54 -8.41
C LEU A 248 35.89 25.70 -9.92
N ASP A 249 36.64 26.58 -10.58
CA ASP A 249 36.60 26.80 -12.04
C ASP A 249 37.08 25.58 -12.87
N LYS A 250 37.70 24.58 -12.23
CA LYS A 250 38.23 23.39 -12.90
C LYS A 250 37.09 22.42 -13.23
N ARG A 251 36.84 22.20 -14.51
CA ARG A 251 35.77 21.35 -15.06
C ARG A 251 36.16 19.87 -15.16
N GLY A 252 35.18 18.98 -15.20
CA GLY A 252 35.35 17.55 -15.37
C GLY A 252 35.71 17.14 -16.81
N GLY A 253 36.18 15.91 -16.97
CA GLY A 253 36.41 15.33 -18.30
C GLY A 253 35.11 14.87 -18.97
N GLU A 254 35.04 14.93 -20.31
CA GLU A 254 33.83 14.58 -21.08
C GLU A 254 33.31 13.16 -20.83
N SER A 255 34.19 12.22 -20.47
CA SER A 255 33.86 10.83 -20.13
C SER A 255 33.37 10.63 -18.68
N GLY A 256 33.26 11.70 -17.88
CA GLY A 256 32.79 11.65 -16.50
C GLY A 256 31.31 11.26 -16.40
N PRO A 257 30.89 10.56 -15.33
CA PRO A 257 29.49 10.20 -15.10
C PRO A 257 28.62 11.42 -14.84
N ILE A 258 27.31 11.22 -14.98
CA ILE A 258 26.29 12.28 -14.91
C ILE A 258 25.28 11.96 -13.80
N ALA A 259 25.04 12.92 -12.92
CA ALA A 259 23.94 12.92 -11.96
C ALA A 259 22.82 13.81 -12.51
N GLY A 260 21.72 13.21 -12.95
CA GLY A 260 20.48 13.97 -13.15
C GLY A 260 19.91 14.31 -11.79
N ILE A 261 19.83 15.60 -11.45
CA ILE A 261 19.30 16.06 -10.16
C ILE A 261 17.89 16.62 -10.30
N ILE A 262 17.04 16.35 -9.31
CA ILE A 262 15.67 16.86 -9.24
C ILE A 262 15.26 17.07 -7.79
N GLY A 263 14.52 18.13 -7.50
CA GLY A 263 13.91 18.32 -6.18
C GLY A 263 12.77 17.32 -5.97
N HIS A 264 12.68 16.76 -4.77
CA HIS A 264 11.62 15.85 -4.37
C HIS A 264 11.26 16.11 -2.91
N SER A 265 10.01 15.83 -2.54
CA SER A 265 9.61 15.67 -1.16
C SER A 265 8.67 14.48 -1.07
N HIS A 266 9.20 13.34 -0.62
CA HIS A 266 8.34 12.25 -0.21
C HIS A 266 7.38 12.75 0.88
N MET A 267 6.15 12.24 0.86
CA MET A 267 5.01 12.86 1.54
C MET A 267 3.97 11.78 1.85
N ASP A 268 3.95 11.32 3.09
CA ASP A 268 3.07 10.20 3.42
C ASP A 268 1.63 10.67 3.52
N THR A 269 0.73 10.01 2.78
CA THR A 269 -0.69 10.39 2.74
C THR A 269 -1.29 10.36 4.14
N ALA A 270 -0.91 9.36 4.93
CA ALA A 270 -0.90 9.37 6.38
C ALA A 270 0.15 8.34 6.86
N TRP A 271 0.84 8.64 7.96
CA TRP A 271 1.83 7.74 8.58
C TRP A 271 1.93 8.03 10.09
N LEU A 272 2.93 8.81 10.51
CA LEU A 272 3.04 9.30 11.89
C LEU A 272 2.15 10.52 12.17
N TRP A 273 1.27 10.91 11.25
CA TRP A 273 0.28 12.00 11.34
C TRP A 273 -0.96 11.63 10.52
N THR A 274 -2.07 12.34 10.76
CA THR A 274 -3.33 12.12 10.05
C THR A 274 -3.35 12.75 8.66
N ARG A 275 -4.24 12.24 7.80
CA ARG A 275 -4.48 12.76 6.44
C ARG A 275 -4.82 14.27 6.42
N ASP A 276 -5.42 14.79 7.49
CA ASP A 276 -5.81 16.20 7.63
C ASP A 276 -4.63 17.12 8.01
N GLU A 277 -3.55 16.56 8.56
CA GLU A 277 -2.26 17.24 8.71
C GLU A 277 -1.45 17.19 7.40
N THR A 278 -1.53 16.09 6.65
CA THR A 278 -0.89 15.96 5.31
C THR A 278 -1.32 17.06 4.34
N ILE A 279 -2.56 17.56 4.45
CA ILE A 279 -3.06 18.73 3.69
C ILE A 279 -2.16 19.96 3.92
N ARG A 280 -1.80 20.25 5.19
CA ARG A 280 -0.94 21.38 5.56
C ARG A 280 0.52 21.11 5.19
N LYS A 281 1.00 19.87 5.34
CA LYS A 281 2.37 19.45 4.96
C LYS A 281 2.63 19.61 3.46
N CYS A 282 1.69 19.14 2.62
CA CYS A 282 1.68 19.39 1.19
C CYS A 282 1.82 20.89 0.89
N ALA A 283 0.93 21.70 1.46
CA ALA A 283 0.84 23.13 1.17
C ALA A 283 2.12 23.90 1.55
N ARG A 284 2.67 23.65 2.75
CA ARG A 284 3.96 24.20 3.20
C ARG A 284 5.11 23.85 2.26
N THR A 285 5.21 22.57 1.92
CA THR A 285 6.26 22.01 1.04
C THR A 285 6.18 22.59 -0.37
N TYR A 286 4.98 22.62 -0.95
CA TYR A 286 4.79 23.08 -2.33
C TYR A 286 4.89 24.60 -2.46
N ALA A 287 4.44 25.38 -1.47
CA ALA A 287 4.68 26.83 -1.43
C ALA A 287 6.19 27.14 -1.36
N ASN A 288 6.96 26.39 -0.58
CA ASN A 288 8.42 26.49 -0.53
C ASN A 288 9.06 26.13 -1.90
N ALA A 289 8.65 25.04 -2.54
CA ALA A 289 9.13 24.67 -3.87
C ALA A 289 8.79 25.74 -4.94
N LEU A 290 7.59 26.33 -4.90
CA LEU A 290 7.20 27.43 -5.80
C LEU A 290 8.05 28.69 -5.58
N SER A 291 8.32 29.05 -4.31
CA SER A 291 9.19 30.18 -3.94
C SER A 291 10.65 29.96 -4.38
N LEU A 292 11.17 28.74 -4.27
CA LEU A 292 12.48 28.39 -4.82
C LEU A 292 12.50 28.44 -6.36
N MET A 293 11.39 28.09 -7.03
CA MET A 293 11.30 28.23 -8.50
C MET A 293 11.27 29.68 -9.00
N GLU A 294 11.05 30.67 -8.12
CA GLU A 294 11.21 32.10 -8.44
C GLU A 294 12.66 32.59 -8.28
N GLN A 295 13.44 31.92 -7.43
CA GLN A 295 14.83 32.28 -7.10
C GLN A 295 15.87 31.52 -7.94
N TYR A 296 15.55 30.31 -8.39
CA TYR A 296 16.45 29.38 -9.09
C TYR A 296 15.79 28.95 -10.42
N PRO A 297 15.97 29.69 -11.54
CA PRO A 297 15.35 29.38 -12.83
C PRO A 297 15.63 27.96 -13.36
N GLU A 298 16.79 27.39 -13.02
CA GLU A 298 17.22 26.04 -13.35
C GLU A 298 16.48 24.93 -12.58
N TYR A 299 15.87 25.27 -11.44
CA TYR A 299 15.27 24.30 -10.51
C TYR A 299 14.09 23.54 -11.13
N THR A 300 14.16 22.21 -11.00
CA THR A 300 13.09 21.25 -11.30
C THR A 300 12.64 20.50 -10.04
N PHE A 301 11.34 20.18 -9.94
CA PHE A 301 10.73 19.42 -8.83
C PHE A 301 9.73 18.39 -9.36
N ILE A 302 9.66 17.21 -8.74
CA ILE A 302 8.66 16.16 -9.03
C ILE A 302 7.74 15.94 -7.83
N GLN A 303 6.46 15.67 -8.09
CA GLN A 303 5.57 15.02 -7.13
C GLN A 303 4.71 13.93 -7.79
N SER A 304 4.59 12.80 -7.10
CA SER A 304 4.08 11.52 -7.60
C SER A 304 2.56 11.36 -7.54
N SER A 305 1.99 11.70 -6.38
CA SER A 305 0.60 11.43 -6.00
C SER A 305 -0.36 12.47 -6.58
N ALA A 306 -1.24 12.05 -7.49
CA ALA A 306 -2.29 12.91 -8.03
C ALA A 306 -3.28 13.39 -6.93
N PHE A 307 -3.51 12.57 -5.90
CA PHE A 307 -4.32 12.94 -4.75
C PHE A 307 -3.75 14.15 -3.99
N HIS A 308 -2.42 14.29 -3.85
CA HIS A 308 -1.84 15.45 -3.18
C HIS A 308 -2.06 16.74 -3.97
N ALA A 309 -2.10 16.67 -5.30
CA ALA A 309 -2.49 17.80 -6.13
C ALA A 309 -3.98 18.14 -5.98
N GLU A 310 -4.85 17.14 -5.78
CA GLU A 310 -6.27 17.35 -5.46
C GLU A 310 -6.48 18.00 -4.10
N LEU A 311 -5.69 17.65 -3.08
CA LEU A 311 -5.69 18.37 -1.81
C LEU A 311 -5.35 19.86 -2.00
N MET A 312 -4.40 20.19 -2.89
CA MET A 312 -4.11 21.59 -3.21
C MET A 312 -5.25 22.26 -3.98
N ARG A 313 -5.90 21.57 -4.93
CA ARG A 313 -7.06 22.10 -5.65
C ARG A 313 -8.24 22.39 -4.72
N ARG A 314 -8.48 21.52 -3.73
CA ARG A 314 -9.57 21.64 -2.74
C ARG A 314 -9.28 22.70 -1.67
N HIS A 315 -8.05 22.80 -1.16
CA HIS A 315 -7.73 23.60 0.03
C HIS A 315 -6.85 24.83 -0.21
N TYR A 316 -5.98 24.84 -1.23
CA TYR A 316 -5.00 25.91 -1.47
C TYR A 316 -4.87 26.25 -2.97
N PRO A 317 -5.91 26.85 -3.59
CA PRO A 317 -5.98 27.06 -5.04
C PRO A 317 -4.84 27.92 -5.62
N ASP A 318 -4.27 28.85 -4.84
CA ASP A 318 -3.08 29.62 -5.26
C ASP A 318 -1.85 28.73 -5.49
N ILE A 319 -1.67 27.68 -4.68
CA ILE A 319 -0.59 26.68 -4.87
C ILE A 319 -0.90 25.83 -6.10
N PHE A 320 -2.14 25.38 -6.27
CA PHE A 320 -2.54 24.55 -7.42
C PHE A 320 -2.37 25.28 -8.76
N GLU A 321 -2.76 26.56 -8.85
CA GLU A 321 -2.48 27.38 -10.02
C GLU A 321 -0.98 27.69 -10.17
N GLY A 322 -0.22 27.74 -9.06
CA GLY A 322 1.25 27.77 -9.08
C GLY A 322 1.84 26.53 -9.74
N MET A 323 1.42 25.34 -9.31
CA MET A 323 1.82 24.05 -9.89
C MET A 323 1.49 24.03 -11.39
N LYS A 324 0.26 24.36 -11.79
CA LYS A 324 -0.15 24.43 -13.22
C LYS A 324 0.78 25.30 -14.07
N ARG A 325 1.19 26.47 -13.58
CA ARG A 325 2.16 27.33 -14.28
C ARG A 325 3.52 26.64 -14.42
N ARG A 326 4.06 26.07 -13.33
CA ARG A 326 5.37 25.41 -13.34
C ARG A 326 5.40 24.09 -14.12
N ILE A 327 4.25 23.39 -14.24
CA ILE A 327 4.09 22.22 -15.10
C ILE A 327 4.12 22.64 -16.57
N ALA A 328 3.40 23.72 -16.94
CA ALA A 328 3.44 24.28 -18.28
C ALA A 328 4.84 24.87 -18.66
N GLU A 329 5.61 25.33 -17.68
CA GLU A 329 7.04 25.70 -17.83
C GLU A 329 7.97 24.48 -18.00
N GLY A 330 7.51 23.25 -17.75
CA GLY A 330 8.33 22.04 -17.75
C GLY A 330 9.31 21.94 -16.56
N ARG A 331 8.99 22.60 -15.45
CA ARG A 331 9.82 22.70 -14.24
C ARG A 331 9.22 21.99 -13.02
N TRP A 332 7.91 21.82 -12.98
CA TRP A 332 7.23 20.93 -12.05
C TRP A 332 6.74 19.70 -12.82
N GLU A 333 6.95 18.52 -12.27
CA GLU A 333 6.62 17.26 -12.92
C GLU A 333 5.57 16.48 -12.11
N PRO A 334 4.33 16.30 -12.61
CA PRO A 334 3.27 15.54 -11.95
C PRO A 334 3.31 14.08 -12.44
N ASN A 335 4.43 13.40 -12.18
CA ASN A 335 4.76 12.10 -12.76
C ASN A 335 4.96 11.05 -11.66
N GLY A 336 4.44 9.85 -11.89
CA GLY A 336 4.15 8.86 -10.86
C GLY A 336 2.93 8.01 -11.24
N GLY A 337 2.00 8.57 -12.03
CA GLY A 337 0.98 7.83 -12.79
C GLY A 337 -0.21 7.28 -11.98
N VAL A 338 -0.16 7.32 -10.65
CA VAL A 338 -1.19 6.76 -9.76
C VAL A 338 -1.92 7.82 -8.94
N TRP A 339 -3.08 7.45 -8.38
CA TRP A 339 -3.85 8.32 -7.49
C TRP A 339 -3.11 8.61 -6.18
N VAL A 340 -2.64 7.57 -5.49
CA VAL A 340 -1.70 7.65 -4.36
C VAL A 340 -0.54 6.67 -4.58
N GLU A 341 0.59 6.87 -3.88
CA GLU A 341 1.64 5.84 -3.80
C GLU A 341 1.13 4.63 -3.00
N SER A 342 0.47 3.68 -3.69
CA SER A 342 -0.15 2.54 -3.04
C SER A 342 0.86 1.48 -2.60
N ASP A 343 0.42 0.57 -1.73
CA ASP A 343 1.07 -0.71 -1.60
C ASP A 343 0.99 -1.52 -2.93
N CYS A 344 1.95 -2.43 -3.15
CA CYS A 344 2.08 -3.24 -4.36
C CYS A 344 1.94 -4.75 -4.14
N ASN A 345 1.71 -5.19 -2.90
CA ASN A 345 1.59 -6.61 -2.53
C ASN A 345 0.16 -6.99 -2.12
N LEU A 346 -0.54 -6.12 -1.37
CA LEU A 346 -1.84 -6.35 -0.74
C LEU A 346 -3.02 -5.90 -1.61
N VAL A 347 -2.79 -4.95 -2.51
CA VAL A 347 -3.79 -4.39 -3.45
C VAL A 347 -4.10 -5.38 -4.58
N SER A 348 -5.38 -5.61 -4.88
CA SER A 348 -5.78 -6.49 -6.00
C SER A 348 -5.32 -5.97 -7.37
N GLY A 349 -5.33 -6.86 -8.38
CA GLY A 349 -4.98 -6.46 -9.75
C GLY A 349 -5.88 -5.37 -10.30
N GLU A 350 -7.19 -5.47 -10.08
CA GLU A 350 -8.16 -4.52 -10.60
C GLU A 350 -8.04 -3.14 -9.91
N THR A 351 -7.90 -3.08 -8.59
CA THR A 351 -7.69 -1.80 -7.89
C THR A 351 -6.35 -1.17 -8.19
N LEU A 352 -5.29 -1.94 -8.42
CA LEU A 352 -4.02 -1.38 -8.91
C LEU A 352 -4.19 -0.76 -10.32
N VAL A 353 -5.01 -1.35 -11.19
CA VAL A 353 -5.39 -0.69 -12.46
C VAL A 353 -6.19 0.60 -12.19
N ARG A 354 -7.10 0.63 -11.19
CA ARG A 354 -7.82 1.86 -10.81
C ARG A 354 -6.92 2.98 -10.27
N GLN A 355 -5.87 2.65 -9.50
CA GLN A 355 -4.85 3.62 -9.09
C GLN A 355 -4.28 4.35 -10.32
N PHE A 356 -3.91 3.62 -11.37
CA PHE A 356 -3.40 4.19 -12.62
C PHE A 356 -4.46 4.91 -13.46
N ILE A 357 -5.68 4.36 -13.61
CA ILE A 357 -6.77 5.02 -14.35
C ILE A 357 -7.04 6.40 -13.74
N LYS A 358 -7.23 6.48 -12.41
CA LYS A 358 -7.54 7.74 -11.74
C LYS A 358 -6.35 8.72 -11.76
N GLY A 359 -5.12 8.24 -11.59
CA GLY A 359 -3.91 9.06 -11.72
C GLY A 359 -3.70 9.65 -13.12
N GLN A 360 -3.79 8.82 -14.17
CA GLN A 360 -3.65 9.28 -15.56
C GLN A 360 -4.80 10.22 -15.98
N ARG A 361 -6.06 9.91 -15.60
CA ARG A 361 -7.20 10.81 -15.90
C ARG A 361 -7.04 12.18 -15.23
N TYR A 362 -6.71 12.22 -13.94
CA TYR A 362 -6.52 13.46 -13.18
C TYR A 362 -5.41 14.36 -13.77
N THR A 363 -4.26 13.77 -14.08
CA THR A 363 -3.10 14.50 -14.64
C THR A 363 -3.34 14.98 -16.07
N ARG A 364 -4.07 14.21 -16.88
CA ARG A 364 -4.54 14.63 -18.21
C ARG A 364 -5.53 15.80 -18.12
N GLU A 365 -6.53 15.70 -17.26
CA GLU A 365 -7.59 16.72 -17.13
C GLU A 365 -7.04 18.07 -16.65
N HIS A 366 -6.30 18.09 -15.54
CA HIS A 366 -5.95 19.35 -14.87
C HIS A 366 -4.62 19.96 -15.32
N PHE A 367 -3.72 19.16 -15.89
CA PHE A 367 -2.38 19.61 -16.29
C PHE A 367 -2.07 19.42 -17.77
N GLY A 368 -2.90 18.70 -18.54
CA GLY A 368 -2.57 18.30 -19.91
C GLY A 368 -1.37 17.35 -20.00
N TYR A 369 -1.01 16.71 -18.88
CA TYR A 369 0.15 15.84 -18.76
C TYR A 369 -0.27 14.37 -18.86
N THR A 370 0.61 13.49 -19.30
CA THR A 370 0.42 12.03 -19.21
C THR A 370 1.70 11.46 -18.64
N ALA A 371 1.59 10.75 -17.52
CA ALA A 371 2.73 10.15 -16.85
C ALA A 371 3.32 9.03 -17.73
N ASP A 372 4.66 8.98 -17.80
CA ASP A 372 5.43 7.90 -18.42
C ASP A 372 6.16 7.03 -17.39
N THR A 373 6.13 7.43 -16.11
CA THR A 373 6.89 6.84 -15.01
C THR A 373 6.00 6.49 -13.83
N PHE A 374 6.15 5.28 -13.30
CA PHE A 374 5.64 4.86 -11.99
C PHE A 374 6.71 5.12 -10.94
N TRP A 375 6.38 5.94 -9.94
CA TRP A 375 7.30 6.42 -8.91
C TRP A 375 6.81 5.95 -7.55
N LEU A 376 7.49 4.95 -6.97
CA LEU A 376 7.22 4.40 -5.64
C LEU A 376 8.55 4.27 -4.86
N PRO A 377 9.11 5.37 -4.34
CA PRO A 377 10.33 5.37 -3.54
C PRO A 377 10.32 4.34 -2.40
N ASP A 378 9.21 4.23 -1.65
CA ASP A 378 9.21 3.59 -0.33
C ASP A 378 8.34 2.33 -0.17
N THR A 379 7.40 2.05 -1.08
CA THR A 379 6.53 0.86 -1.03
C THR A 379 7.27 -0.47 -0.76
N PHE A 380 6.69 -1.32 0.08
CA PHE A 380 7.35 -2.48 0.68
C PHE A 380 7.40 -3.73 -0.23
N GLY A 381 8.02 -3.60 -1.41
CA GLY A 381 8.21 -4.67 -2.39
C GLY A 381 7.14 -4.72 -3.49
N TYR A 382 7.43 -5.41 -4.60
CA TYR A 382 6.67 -5.24 -5.84
C TYR A 382 6.38 -6.54 -6.59
N SER A 383 5.10 -6.78 -6.85
CA SER A 383 4.56 -7.93 -7.58
C SER A 383 5.05 -8.03 -9.03
N ALA A 384 5.28 -9.28 -9.47
CA ALA A 384 5.68 -9.64 -10.83
C ALA A 384 4.66 -9.25 -11.94
N ALA A 385 3.43 -8.89 -11.59
CA ALA A 385 2.40 -8.47 -12.55
C ALA A 385 2.53 -7.03 -13.03
N ILE A 386 3.22 -6.19 -12.25
CA ILE A 386 3.26 -4.73 -12.41
C ILE A 386 3.79 -4.26 -13.78
N PRO A 387 4.85 -4.85 -14.39
CA PRO A 387 5.33 -4.45 -15.72
C PRO A 387 4.26 -4.50 -16.81
N GLN A 388 3.37 -5.50 -16.78
CA GLN A 388 2.27 -5.62 -17.73
C GLN A 388 1.16 -4.57 -17.46
N ILE A 389 0.84 -4.34 -16.19
CA ILE A 389 -0.14 -3.30 -15.79
C ILE A 389 0.35 -1.92 -16.24
N MET A 390 1.60 -1.57 -15.93
CA MET A 390 2.25 -0.33 -16.37
C MET A 390 2.17 -0.13 -17.88
N ALA A 391 2.63 -1.11 -18.66
CA ALA A 391 2.60 -1.03 -20.12
C ALA A 391 1.16 -0.90 -20.66
N GLY A 392 0.21 -1.58 -20.02
CA GLY A 392 -1.22 -1.50 -20.31
C GLY A 392 -1.85 -0.13 -20.04
N VAL A 393 -1.24 0.73 -19.20
CA VAL A 393 -1.64 2.13 -18.96
C VAL A 393 -0.67 3.16 -19.57
N GLY A 394 0.20 2.73 -20.48
CA GLY A 394 1.15 3.60 -21.19
C GLY A 394 2.40 4.03 -20.39
N ILE A 395 2.55 3.55 -19.15
CA ILE A 395 3.74 3.80 -18.31
C ILE A 395 4.90 2.93 -18.82
N ARG A 396 6.08 3.53 -18.96
CA ARG A 396 7.28 2.91 -19.56
C ARG A 396 8.44 2.70 -18.58
N TYR A 397 8.45 3.48 -17.50
CA TYR A 397 9.56 3.57 -16.55
C TYR A 397 9.10 3.26 -15.12
N PHE A 398 9.93 2.60 -14.32
CA PHE A 398 9.68 2.34 -12.90
C PHE A 398 10.84 2.83 -12.03
N LEU A 399 10.54 3.63 -11.00
CA LEU A 399 11.52 4.14 -10.05
C LEU A 399 11.10 3.82 -8.60
N THR A 400 12.08 3.36 -7.83
CA THR A 400 11.94 2.84 -6.46
C THR A 400 13.27 2.94 -5.73
N THR A 401 13.26 3.00 -4.40
CA THR A 401 14.48 2.96 -3.57
C THR A 401 14.49 1.84 -2.53
N LYS A 402 13.32 1.36 -2.08
CA LYS A 402 13.17 0.45 -0.94
C LYS A 402 13.92 -0.87 -1.08
N LEU A 403 14.04 -1.42 -2.28
CA LEU A 403 14.80 -2.65 -2.57
C LEU A 403 16.30 -2.59 -2.22
N SER A 404 16.84 -1.41 -1.94
CA SER A 404 18.18 -1.29 -1.38
C SER A 404 18.26 -1.65 0.12
N TRP A 405 17.14 -1.65 0.85
CA TRP A 405 17.07 -1.91 2.30
C TRP A 405 16.96 -3.40 2.67
N ASN A 406 17.14 -4.32 1.72
CA ASN A 406 17.08 -5.78 1.94
C ASN A 406 17.97 -6.24 3.12
N ASP A 407 17.44 -7.09 4.01
CA ASP A 407 18.14 -7.57 5.20
C ASP A 407 19.28 -8.56 4.90
N THR A 408 19.16 -9.36 3.83
CA THR A 408 20.04 -10.50 3.55
C THR A 408 20.88 -10.31 2.29
N ASN A 409 20.31 -9.79 1.20
CA ASN A 409 20.94 -9.70 -0.11
C ASN A 409 20.86 -8.30 -0.74
N SER A 410 22.01 -7.65 -0.96
CA SER A 410 22.09 -6.44 -1.80
C SER A 410 21.56 -6.73 -3.21
N PHE A 411 20.60 -5.95 -3.68
CA PHE A 411 20.00 -6.15 -5.01
C PHE A 411 21.05 -5.97 -6.14
N PRO A 412 21.06 -6.80 -7.20
CA PRO A 412 22.20 -6.88 -8.14
C PRO A 412 22.30 -5.75 -9.19
N TYR A 413 21.27 -4.92 -9.39
CA TYR A 413 21.24 -3.91 -10.45
C TYR A 413 20.74 -2.56 -9.96
N ASP A 414 21.29 -1.47 -10.50
CA ASP A 414 20.75 -0.12 -10.30
C ASP A 414 19.82 0.35 -11.43
N THR A 415 19.92 -0.29 -12.59
CA THR A 415 19.19 0.03 -13.80
C THR A 415 19.05 -1.26 -14.59
N PHE A 416 17.84 -1.65 -14.97
CA PHE A 416 17.58 -2.96 -15.57
C PHE A 416 16.22 -2.98 -16.30
N ARG A 417 16.03 -3.93 -17.22
CA ARG A 417 14.69 -4.28 -17.70
C ARG A 417 14.03 -5.18 -16.67
N TRP A 418 12.90 -4.76 -16.12
CA TRP A 418 12.08 -5.59 -15.25
C TRP A 418 11.04 -6.32 -16.10
N ARG A 419 11.18 -7.64 -16.17
CA ARG A 419 10.29 -8.54 -16.92
C ARG A 419 9.21 -9.13 -16.00
N GLY A 420 7.95 -8.84 -16.31
CA GLY A 420 6.79 -9.35 -15.60
C GLY A 420 6.44 -10.81 -15.94
N LEU A 421 5.36 -11.29 -15.32
CA LEU A 421 4.84 -12.66 -15.45
C LEU A 421 4.64 -13.14 -16.90
N ASP A 422 4.08 -12.28 -17.75
CA ASP A 422 3.74 -12.54 -19.16
C ASP A 422 4.94 -12.39 -20.12
N GLY A 423 6.05 -11.82 -19.64
CA GLY A 423 7.22 -11.45 -20.43
C GLY A 423 7.29 -9.98 -20.87
N THR A 424 6.33 -9.12 -20.47
CA THR A 424 6.41 -7.67 -20.73
C THR A 424 7.56 -7.05 -19.92
N GLU A 425 8.30 -6.12 -20.54
CA GLU A 425 9.46 -5.43 -19.94
C GLU A 425 9.26 -3.92 -19.82
N VAL A 426 9.52 -3.38 -18.63
CA VAL A 426 9.66 -1.94 -18.35
C VAL A 426 11.12 -1.62 -18.00
N LEU A 427 11.57 -0.36 -18.17
CA LEU A 427 12.90 0.05 -17.71
C LEU A 427 12.82 0.55 -16.27
N THR A 428 13.47 -0.16 -15.36
CA THR A 428 13.55 0.17 -13.93
C THR A 428 14.87 0.87 -13.61
N HIS A 429 14.82 1.87 -12.72
CA HIS A 429 16.00 2.53 -12.18
C HIS A 429 15.84 2.77 -10.66
N PHE A 430 16.88 2.46 -9.89
CA PHE A 430 16.94 2.77 -8.47
C PHE A 430 17.59 4.13 -8.27
N ASN A 431 16.76 5.17 -8.14
CA ASN A 431 17.20 6.50 -7.77
C ASN A 431 17.60 6.57 -6.29
N PHE A 432 18.22 7.67 -5.88
CA PHE A 432 18.40 8.01 -4.47
C PHE A 432 17.49 9.16 -4.08
N ILE A 433 16.98 9.11 -2.84
CA ILE A 433 16.16 10.13 -2.16
C ILE A 433 16.85 10.53 -0.84
N HIS A 434 16.30 11.52 -0.11
CA HIS A 434 16.81 12.05 1.17
C HIS A 434 18.31 12.33 1.16
N CYS A 435 18.76 13.13 0.20
CA CYS A 435 20.17 13.48 0.04
C CYS A 435 20.36 14.93 -0.38
N TRP A 436 21.59 15.43 -0.25
CA TRP A 436 21.99 16.73 -0.76
C TRP A 436 22.57 16.58 -2.19
N PRO A 437 22.38 17.58 -3.07
CA PRO A 437 23.06 17.61 -4.37
C PRO A 437 24.45 18.25 -4.19
N ASP A 438 25.26 17.68 -3.28
CA ASP A 438 26.57 18.22 -2.91
C ASP A 438 27.74 17.26 -3.24
N ALA A 439 28.98 17.74 -3.11
CA ALA A 439 30.14 17.05 -3.65
C ALA A 439 30.39 15.70 -2.98
N GLU A 440 30.18 15.62 -1.66
CA GLU A 440 30.29 14.38 -0.88
C GLU A 440 29.19 13.39 -1.24
N SER A 441 27.93 13.85 -1.27
CA SER A 441 26.77 13.03 -1.60
C SER A 441 26.86 12.46 -3.01
N LEU A 442 27.11 13.31 -4.03
CA LEU A 442 27.18 12.85 -5.42
C LEU A 442 28.35 11.88 -5.65
N ILE A 443 29.52 12.11 -5.04
CA ILE A 443 30.63 11.16 -5.11
C ILE A 443 30.24 9.82 -4.47
N GLN A 444 29.61 9.83 -3.28
CA GLN A 444 29.17 8.61 -2.60
C GLN A 444 28.13 7.84 -3.41
N ARG A 445 27.09 8.52 -3.91
CA ARG A 445 25.96 7.89 -4.61
C ARG A 445 26.31 7.39 -6.02
N ILE A 446 27.27 8.01 -6.71
CA ILE A 446 27.69 7.59 -8.07
C ILE A 446 28.86 6.60 -8.05
N TYR A 447 29.91 6.86 -7.27
CA TYR A 447 31.12 6.03 -7.28
C TYR A 447 31.14 4.95 -6.18
N GLY A 448 30.46 5.17 -5.07
CA GLY A 448 30.49 4.26 -3.92
C GLY A 448 29.93 2.87 -4.23
N SER A 449 30.53 1.83 -3.63
CA SER A 449 29.84 0.57 -3.35
C SER A 449 29.04 0.79 -2.06
N ALA A 450 27.84 1.35 -2.19
CA ALA A 450 27.11 1.85 -1.04
C ALA A 450 26.71 0.73 -0.07
N TYR A 451 27.32 0.73 1.11
CA TYR A 451 26.55 0.72 2.34
C TYR A 451 26.17 2.18 2.63
N GLY A 452 24.88 2.48 2.70
CA GLY A 452 24.40 3.67 3.37
C GLY A 452 24.59 3.57 4.88
N SER A 453 24.48 4.70 5.60
CA SER A 453 24.37 4.72 7.07
C SER A 453 23.22 3.85 7.60
N ASN A 454 22.18 3.68 6.76
CA ASN A 454 20.93 2.99 7.08
C ASN A 454 20.92 1.55 6.50
N GLY A 455 22.08 0.93 6.29
CA GLY A 455 22.21 -0.42 5.70
C GLY A 455 21.99 -0.50 4.17
N ALA A 456 21.22 0.43 3.60
CA ALA A 456 20.84 0.45 2.18
C ALA A 456 22.00 0.16 1.20
N SER A 457 21.88 -0.89 0.40
CA SER A 457 22.92 -1.39 -0.50
C SER A 457 22.41 -1.97 -1.83
N VAL A 458 23.16 -1.73 -2.91
CA VAL A 458 22.91 -2.26 -4.27
C VAL A 458 24.26 -2.65 -4.86
N GLN A 459 24.39 -3.85 -5.41
CA GLN A 459 25.66 -4.37 -5.95
C GLN A 459 25.97 -3.80 -7.35
N ASN A 460 26.16 -2.48 -7.44
CA ASN A 460 26.65 -1.84 -8.66
C ASN A 460 28.18 -1.97 -8.76
N ASP A 461 28.69 -3.13 -9.21
CA ASP A 461 30.12 -3.41 -9.37
C ASP A 461 30.68 -3.06 -10.77
N GLN A 462 31.92 -3.43 -11.10
CA GLN A 462 32.55 -3.11 -12.39
C GLN A 462 31.93 -3.82 -13.62
N ARG A 463 30.95 -4.72 -13.44
CA ARG A 463 30.25 -5.46 -14.52
C ARG A 463 28.97 -4.77 -14.98
N SER A 464 28.34 -4.00 -14.10
CA SER A 464 27.14 -3.19 -14.35
C SER A 464 27.50 -1.77 -14.83
N ARG A 465 28.45 -1.11 -14.14
CA ARG A 465 28.91 0.27 -14.44
C ARG A 465 29.31 0.57 -15.90
N PRO A 466 29.83 -0.35 -16.73
CA PRO A 466 30.17 -0.04 -18.13
C PRO A 466 28.96 0.17 -19.06
N ARG A 467 27.74 -0.17 -18.61
CA ARG A 467 26.53 -0.21 -19.45
C ARG A 467 25.79 1.13 -19.54
N ASN A 468 25.93 1.96 -18.51
CA ASN A 468 25.29 3.27 -18.36
C ASN A 468 26.16 4.16 -17.45
N ASN A 469 26.33 5.44 -17.78
CA ASN A 469 27.10 6.42 -16.99
C ASN A 469 26.24 7.50 -16.31
N LYS A 470 24.91 7.39 -16.37
CA LYS A 470 23.96 8.32 -15.73
C LYS A 470 23.29 7.69 -14.50
N ARG A 471 22.99 8.49 -13.46
CA ARG A 471 21.96 8.13 -12.44
C ARG A 471 21.08 9.33 -12.07
N LEU A 472 19.86 9.06 -11.62
CA LEU A 472 18.98 10.06 -11.01
C LEU A 472 19.27 10.18 -9.50
N VAL A 473 19.37 11.42 -9.02
CA VAL A 473 19.56 11.77 -7.61
C VAL A 473 18.50 12.81 -7.22
N SER A 474 17.56 12.40 -6.38
CA SER A 474 16.45 13.20 -5.90
C SER A 474 16.80 13.81 -4.56
N TYR A 475 16.85 15.14 -4.49
CA TYR A 475 17.29 15.87 -3.30
C TYR A 475 16.14 16.62 -2.63
N GLY A 476 16.31 16.90 -1.33
CA GLY A 476 15.26 17.41 -0.47
C GLY A 476 14.94 16.46 0.69
N PHE A 477 14.27 17.00 1.69
CA PHE A 477 13.74 16.25 2.84
C PHE A 477 12.34 15.73 2.51
N GLY A 478 11.87 14.72 3.25
CA GLY A 478 10.69 13.96 2.87
C GLY A 478 10.05 13.24 4.04
N ASP A 479 9.33 12.16 3.73
CA ASP A 479 8.42 11.40 4.59
C ASP A 479 7.30 12.32 5.11
N GLY A 480 7.64 13.24 6.02
CA GLY A 480 6.75 14.27 6.57
C GLY A 480 6.81 15.66 5.94
N GLY A 481 7.43 15.83 4.78
CA GLY A 481 7.48 17.09 4.02
C GLY A 481 8.75 17.94 4.18
N GLY A 482 8.63 19.24 3.85
CA GLY A 482 9.73 20.21 3.83
C GLY A 482 10.33 20.37 2.43
N GLY A 483 10.84 19.28 1.86
CA GLY A 483 11.42 19.25 0.52
C GLY A 483 12.80 19.92 0.44
N PRO A 484 13.18 20.49 -0.71
CA PRO A 484 14.45 21.20 -0.85
C PRO A 484 14.50 22.52 -0.09
N GLN A 485 15.67 22.83 0.50
CA GLN A 485 16.02 24.12 1.06
C GLN A 485 17.01 24.87 0.15
N TYR A 486 17.11 26.20 0.25
CA TYR A 486 17.85 27.03 -0.72
C TYR A 486 19.35 26.66 -0.80
N GLU A 487 19.92 26.16 0.30
CA GLU A 487 21.32 25.73 0.39
C GLU A 487 21.60 24.50 -0.48
N MET A 488 20.61 23.64 -0.71
CA MET A 488 20.75 22.54 -1.66
C MET A 488 20.90 23.07 -3.09
N LEU A 489 20.18 24.13 -3.46
CA LEU A 489 20.31 24.75 -4.77
C LEU A 489 21.68 25.46 -4.93
N GLU A 490 22.16 26.12 -3.88
CA GLU A 490 23.50 26.72 -3.87
C GLU A 490 24.63 25.68 -3.90
N MET A 491 24.46 24.50 -3.29
CA MET A 491 25.42 23.39 -3.46
C MET A 491 25.33 22.77 -4.86
N ALA A 492 24.12 22.61 -5.42
CA ALA A 492 23.91 22.07 -6.78
C ALA A 492 24.67 22.88 -7.85
N ARG A 493 24.59 24.22 -7.78
CA ARG A 493 25.35 25.14 -8.66
C ARG A 493 26.86 24.92 -8.62
N ARG A 494 27.41 24.46 -7.49
CA ARG A 494 28.84 24.25 -7.29
C ARG A 494 29.34 22.89 -7.76
N VAL A 495 28.43 21.95 -8.05
CA VAL A 495 28.74 20.60 -8.54
C VAL A 495 28.28 20.32 -9.98
N GLU A 496 27.71 21.31 -10.67
CA GLU A 496 27.27 21.23 -12.07
C GLU A 496 28.35 20.58 -12.97
N ASP A 497 29.57 21.10 -12.91
CA ASP A 497 30.73 20.52 -13.58
C ASP A 497 32.02 20.87 -12.83
N LEU A 498 32.39 20.05 -11.84
CA LEU A 498 33.55 20.27 -10.95
C LEU A 498 34.52 19.09 -11.01
N GLU A 499 35.80 19.36 -11.28
CA GLU A 499 36.89 18.37 -11.40
C GLU A 499 37.04 17.56 -10.10
N GLY A 500 36.51 16.33 -10.12
CA GLY A 500 36.49 15.37 -9.02
C GLY A 500 35.08 14.91 -8.61
N VAL A 501 34.03 15.61 -9.03
CA VAL A 501 32.61 15.29 -8.79
C VAL A 501 31.98 14.72 -10.08
N PRO A 502 30.94 13.86 -10.02
CA PRO A 502 30.06 13.62 -11.16
C PRO A 502 29.42 14.92 -11.64
N ARG A 503 29.26 15.12 -12.95
CA ARG A 503 28.58 16.32 -13.48
C ARG A 503 27.11 16.29 -13.10
N ALA A 504 26.60 17.35 -12.51
CA ALA A 504 25.20 17.46 -12.08
C ALA A 504 24.39 18.35 -13.01
N ALA A 505 23.15 17.99 -13.32
CA ALA A 505 22.25 18.85 -14.09
C ALA A 505 20.79 18.68 -13.67
N HIS A 506 20.07 19.79 -13.50
CA HIS A 506 18.63 19.76 -13.24
C HIS A 506 17.86 19.19 -14.43
N THR A 507 16.98 18.23 -14.15
CA THR A 507 16.21 17.50 -15.16
C THR A 507 14.81 17.18 -14.65
N THR A 508 13.92 16.79 -15.57
CA THR A 508 12.73 15.98 -15.27
C THR A 508 13.08 14.48 -15.33
N VAL A 509 12.29 13.65 -14.66
CA VAL A 509 12.40 12.19 -14.63
C VAL A 509 12.10 11.60 -15.99
N SER A 510 11.02 12.00 -16.67
CA SER A 510 10.74 11.58 -18.06
C SER A 510 11.95 11.81 -18.96
N ARG A 511 12.53 13.02 -18.94
CA ARG A 511 13.71 13.36 -19.77
C ARG A 511 14.90 12.49 -19.41
N PHE A 512 15.19 12.36 -18.11
CA PHE A 512 16.32 11.58 -17.64
C PHE A 512 16.21 10.09 -18.02
N MET A 513 15.03 9.49 -17.84
CA MET A 513 14.77 8.09 -18.19
C MET A 513 14.86 7.85 -19.70
N GLN A 514 14.34 8.78 -20.51
CA GLN A 514 14.43 8.73 -21.98
C GLN A 514 15.89 8.88 -22.46
N GLU A 515 16.65 9.84 -21.93
CA GLU A 515 18.07 10.03 -22.23
C GLU A 515 18.96 8.88 -21.74
N MET A 516 18.60 8.25 -20.63
CA MET A 516 19.28 7.06 -20.11
C MET A 516 18.99 5.86 -21.02
N GLU A 517 17.72 5.56 -21.30
CA GLU A 517 17.29 4.47 -22.17
C GLU A 517 17.95 4.53 -23.56
N ALA A 518 17.97 5.71 -24.18
CA ALA A 518 18.60 5.93 -25.49
C ALA A 518 20.13 5.71 -25.51
N SER A 519 20.77 5.62 -24.34
CA SER A 519 22.21 5.41 -24.16
C SER A 519 22.59 4.07 -23.51
N PHE A 520 21.61 3.27 -23.07
CA PHE A 520 21.85 2.10 -22.24
C PHE A 520 22.32 0.91 -23.09
N ILE A 521 23.59 0.51 -22.93
CA ILE A 521 24.21 -0.58 -23.68
C ILE A 521 23.94 -1.91 -22.97
N ASP A 522 23.22 -2.83 -23.63
CA ASP A 522 22.93 -4.18 -23.11
C ASP A 522 22.31 -4.14 -21.68
N PRO A 523 21.06 -3.65 -21.52
CA PRO A 523 20.46 -3.58 -20.18
C PRO A 523 20.28 -5.00 -19.59
N PRO A 524 20.72 -5.25 -18.34
CA PRO A 524 20.46 -6.52 -17.68
C PRO A 524 18.95 -6.69 -17.45
N VAL A 525 18.49 -7.95 -17.34
CA VAL A 525 17.08 -8.28 -17.09
C VAL A 525 16.93 -8.91 -15.72
N HIS A 526 15.98 -8.40 -14.92
CA HIS A 526 15.43 -9.10 -13.75
C HIS A 526 14.03 -9.59 -14.11
N ALA A 527 13.70 -10.84 -13.81
CA ALA A 527 12.43 -11.46 -14.21
C ALA A 527 11.69 -12.05 -13.00
N GLY A 528 10.40 -11.75 -12.89
CA GLY A 528 9.57 -12.12 -11.74
C GLY A 528 9.38 -10.96 -10.75
N GLU A 529 9.14 -11.29 -9.49
CA GLU A 529 8.88 -10.29 -8.44
C GLU A 529 10.15 -9.55 -8.03
N LEU A 530 9.98 -8.30 -7.59
CA LEU A 530 10.98 -7.56 -6.84
C LEU A 530 10.64 -7.74 -5.36
N TYR A 531 10.94 -8.94 -4.85
CA TYR A 531 10.76 -9.29 -3.45
C TYR A 531 11.64 -8.39 -2.58
N PHE A 532 11.02 -7.68 -1.64
CA PHE A 532 11.71 -6.88 -0.64
C PHE A 532 12.01 -7.76 0.57
N GLU A 533 13.28 -7.83 0.96
CA GLU A 533 13.74 -8.66 2.07
C GLU A 533 13.67 -7.89 3.40
N GLY A 534 12.53 -7.26 3.66
CA GLY A 534 12.27 -6.44 4.83
C GLY A 534 10.78 -6.13 4.96
N HIS A 535 10.38 -5.54 6.08
CA HIS A 535 9.01 -5.14 6.40
C HIS A 535 7.98 -6.27 6.23
N ARG A 536 8.34 -7.53 6.54
CA ARG A 536 7.49 -8.72 6.26
C ARG A 536 6.23 -8.83 7.13
N GLY A 537 6.22 -8.19 8.30
CA GLY A 537 5.06 -8.05 9.20
C GLY A 537 3.93 -7.18 8.63
N THR A 538 4.22 -6.30 7.68
CA THR A 538 3.23 -5.50 6.93
C THR A 538 2.18 -6.35 6.21
N LEU A 539 2.47 -7.64 5.96
CA LEU A 539 1.53 -8.59 5.36
C LEU A 539 0.45 -9.10 6.35
N THR A 540 0.60 -8.81 7.64
CA THR A 540 -0.23 -9.38 8.72
C THR A 540 -0.80 -8.34 9.68
N GLN A 541 0.00 -7.36 10.12
CA GLN A 541 -0.35 -6.38 11.16
C GLN A 541 -1.64 -5.58 10.84
N MET A 542 -2.46 -5.26 11.83
CA MET A 542 -3.79 -4.62 11.65
C MET A 542 -4.70 -5.45 10.71
N HIS A 543 -5.09 -6.62 11.20
CA HIS A 543 -5.97 -7.61 10.57
C HIS A 543 -7.16 -6.97 9.86
N GLN A 544 -7.86 -6.06 10.55
CA GLN A 544 -9.14 -5.52 10.10
C GLN A 544 -9.00 -4.59 8.88
N ILE A 545 -7.89 -3.87 8.74
CA ILE A 545 -7.61 -3.01 7.56
C ILE A 545 -7.44 -3.90 6.32
N LYS A 546 -6.60 -4.94 6.43
CA LYS A 546 -6.31 -5.91 5.36
C LYS A 546 -7.53 -6.72 4.93
N ARG A 547 -8.37 -7.09 5.91
CA ARG A 547 -9.67 -7.73 5.69
C ARG A 547 -10.62 -6.77 4.97
N ASN A 548 -10.74 -5.54 5.44
CA ASN A 548 -11.62 -4.54 4.82
C ASN A 548 -11.20 -4.23 3.37
N ASN A 549 -9.91 -4.11 3.05
CA ASN A 549 -9.47 -3.93 1.65
C ASN A 549 -10.03 -5.02 0.72
N ARG A 550 -9.81 -6.30 1.05
CA ARG A 550 -10.26 -7.40 0.18
C ARG A 550 -11.79 -7.50 0.08
N LYS A 551 -12.52 -7.22 1.18
CA LYS A 551 -13.99 -7.21 1.14
C LYS A 551 -14.54 -6.01 0.36
N ALA A 552 -13.90 -4.85 0.42
CA ALA A 552 -14.27 -3.68 -0.38
C ALA A 552 -14.00 -3.87 -1.87
N GLU A 553 -12.86 -4.48 -2.23
CA GLU A 553 -12.51 -4.84 -3.61
C GLU A 553 -13.61 -5.70 -4.26
N PHE A 554 -14.08 -6.75 -3.57
CA PHE A 554 -15.20 -7.57 -4.08
C PHE A 554 -16.56 -6.87 -4.03
N ALA A 555 -16.86 -6.11 -2.96
CA ALA A 555 -18.14 -5.40 -2.85
C ALA A 555 -18.33 -4.35 -3.96
N LEU A 556 -17.27 -3.64 -4.37
CA LEU A 556 -17.33 -2.67 -5.47
C LEU A 556 -17.37 -3.34 -6.85
N ARG A 557 -16.65 -4.45 -7.03
CA ARG A 557 -16.71 -5.27 -8.26
C ARG A 557 -18.12 -5.84 -8.50
N ASP A 558 -18.79 -6.29 -7.44
CA ASP A 558 -20.16 -6.80 -7.53
C ASP A 558 -21.20 -5.67 -7.71
N LEU A 559 -20.94 -4.47 -7.17
CA LEU A 559 -21.70 -3.25 -7.46
C LEU A 559 -21.60 -2.85 -8.94
N GLU A 560 -20.41 -2.85 -9.52
CA GLU A 560 -20.18 -2.51 -10.93
C GLU A 560 -20.92 -3.46 -11.88
N LEU A 561 -20.91 -4.76 -11.59
CA LEU A 561 -21.70 -5.75 -12.33
C LEU A 561 -23.22 -5.50 -12.16
N ALA A 562 -23.68 -5.07 -10.99
CA ALA A 562 -25.08 -4.71 -10.75
C ALA A 562 -25.49 -3.42 -11.51
N GLU A 563 -24.59 -2.45 -11.68
CA GLU A 563 -24.82 -1.27 -12.53
C GLU A 563 -24.96 -1.66 -14.00
N VAL A 564 -24.08 -2.55 -14.53
CA VAL A 564 -24.19 -3.04 -15.91
C VAL A 564 -25.50 -3.81 -16.11
N TRP A 565 -25.91 -4.65 -15.15
CA TRP A 565 -27.21 -5.33 -15.18
C TRP A 565 -28.40 -4.35 -15.14
N ASN A 566 -28.33 -3.30 -14.31
CA ASN A 566 -29.35 -2.27 -14.29
C ASN A 566 -29.45 -1.56 -15.65
N ARG A 567 -28.34 -1.05 -16.19
CA ARG A 567 -28.25 -0.37 -17.50
C ARG A 567 -28.83 -1.19 -18.65
N LEU A 568 -28.65 -2.51 -18.63
CA LEU A 568 -29.19 -3.45 -19.62
C LEU A 568 -30.72 -3.64 -19.49
N SER A 569 -31.28 -3.46 -18.29
CA SER A 569 -32.72 -3.57 -18.01
C SER A 569 -33.49 -2.25 -18.14
N SER A 570 -32.87 -1.13 -17.73
CA SER A 570 -33.47 0.21 -17.68
C SER A 570 -33.25 1.02 -18.96
N GLY A 571 -32.19 0.71 -19.71
CA GLY A 571 -31.78 1.44 -20.91
C GLY A 571 -30.97 2.72 -20.64
N ILE A 572 -30.66 3.05 -19.39
CA ILE A 572 -29.89 4.24 -18.98
C ILE A 572 -28.96 3.94 -17.81
N TRP A 573 -27.91 4.73 -17.61
CA TRP A 573 -27.07 4.67 -16.41
C TRP A 573 -27.70 5.52 -15.29
N ASP A 574 -27.58 5.10 -14.03
CA ASP A 574 -27.88 5.98 -12.89
C ASP A 574 -26.64 6.80 -12.51
N GLU A 575 -26.64 8.08 -12.91
CA GLU A 575 -25.61 9.07 -12.57
C GLU A 575 -25.35 9.15 -11.05
N ARG A 576 -26.35 8.86 -10.20
CA ARG A 576 -26.21 8.88 -8.74
C ARG A 576 -25.44 7.68 -8.23
N MET A 577 -25.66 6.49 -8.79
CA MET A 577 -24.88 5.31 -8.46
C MET A 577 -23.45 5.44 -8.98
N ALA A 578 -23.25 5.98 -10.19
CA ALA A 578 -21.92 6.26 -10.71
C ALA A 578 -21.13 7.24 -9.80
N ALA A 579 -21.76 8.33 -9.35
CA ALA A 579 -21.15 9.26 -8.41
C ALA A 579 -20.87 8.62 -7.03
N ARG A 580 -21.76 7.76 -6.54
CA ARG A 580 -21.60 7.02 -5.27
C ARG A 580 -20.47 5.98 -5.36
N ARG A 581 -20.36 5.27 -6.49
CA ARG A 581 -19.25 4.35 -6.80
C ARG A 581 -17.91 5.07 -6.83
N GLU A 582 -17.84 6.24 -7.49
CA GLU A 582 -16.59 7.00 -7.59
C GLU A 582 -16.11 7.51 -6.22
N GLN A 583 -17.02 7.92 -5.35
CA GLN A 583 -16.70 8.24 -3.94
C GLN A 583 -16.15 7.02 -3.19
N TYR A 584 -16.71 5.83 -3.43
CA TYR A 584 -16.21 4.59 -2.81
C TYR A 584 -14.85 4.15 -3.34
N TYR A 585 -14.55 4.31 -4.63
CA TYR A 585 -13.21 4.10 -5.14
C TYR A 585 -12.23 5.18 -4.65
N GLU A 586 -12.61 6.46 -4.54
CA GLU A 586 -11.73 7.48 -3.94
C GLU A 586 -11.33 7.09 -2.52
N THR A 587 -12.29 6.70 -1.68
CA THR A 587 -12.05 6.25 -0.30
C THR A 587 -11.20 4.98 -0.23
N LEU A 588 -11.49 3.97 -1.05
CA LEU A 588 -10.70 2.72 -1.07
C LEU A 588 -9.26 2.98 -1.55
N LEU A 589 -9.08 3.68 -2.67
CA LEU A 589 -7.77 3.92 -3.27
C LEU A 589 -6.88 4.79 -2.38
N ILE A 590 -7.43 5.74 -1.62
CA ILE A 590 -6.67 6.51 -0.62
C ILE A 590 -6.21 5.60 0.53
N ASN A 591 -7.08 4.72 1.04
CA ASN A 591 -6.74 3.79 2.13
C ASN A 591 -5.84 2.63 1.69
N GLN A 592 -5.50 2.53 0.39
CA GLN A 592 -4.47 1.64 -0.15
C GLN A 592 -3.04 2.23 -0.13
N PHE A 593 -2.84 3.45 0.40
CA PHE A 593 -1.51 4.04 0.60
C PHE A 593 -0.58 3.13 1.44
N HIS A 594 0.72 3.16 1.16
CA HIS A 594 1.69 2.18 1.67
C HIS A 594 1.96 2.21 3.18
N ASP A 595 1.54 3.20 3.95
CA ASP A 595 1.53 3.11 5.44
C ASP A 595 0.14 2.97 6.07
N ILE A 596 -0.93 3.03 5.27
CA ILE A 596 -2.31 2.79 5.74
C ILE A 596 -2.62 1.28 5.65
N LEU A 597 -2.55 0.68 4.45
CA LEU A 597 -2.94 -0.71 4.22
C LEU A 597 -1.98 -1.72 4.90
N PRO A 598 -0.65 -1.49 4.89
CA PRO A 598 0.31 -2.17 5.77
C PRO A 598 0.07 -2.11 7.28
N GLY A 599 -0.72 -1.17 7.83
CA GLY A 599 -1.03 -1.14 9.27
C GLY A 599 0.11 -0.58 10.14
N THR A 600 0.79 0.44 9.61
CA THR A 600 2.07 0.97 10.10
C THR A 600 1.98 2.44 10.51
N SER A 601 0.76 2.95 10.71
CA SER A 601 0.45 4.34 11.06
C SER A 601 0.03 4.52 12.53
N ILE A 602 -0.17 5.78 12.96
CA ILE A 602 -0.69 6.11 14.31
C ILE A 602 -2.16 5.67 14.51
N PRO A 603 -2.63 5.51 15.76
CA PRO A 603 -3.99 5.06 16.10
C PRO A 603 -5.12 5.69 15.28
N GLU A 604 -5.09 7.02 15.12
CA GLU A 604 -6.11 7.82 14.46
C GLU A 604 -6.23 7.50 12.96
N VAL A 605 -5.16 7.01 12.34
CA VAL A 605 -5.15 6.59 10.92
C VAL A 605 -5.74 5.19 10.77
N HIS A 606 -5.42 4.26 11.68
CA HIS A 606 -6.00 2.92 11.68
C HIS A 606 -7.52 2.96 11.92
N ASP A 607 -7.96 3.73 12.92
CA ASP A 607 -9.39 3.84 13.26
C ASP A 607 -10.19 4.41 12.09
N ARG A 608 -9.64 5.46 11.44
CA ARG A 608 -10.23 6.05 10.23
C ARG A 608 -10.27 5.07 9.06
N ALA A 609 -9.20 4.31 8.81
CA ALA A 609 -9.16 3.34 7.72
C ALA A 609 -10.14 2.17 7.92
N VAL A 610 -10.27 1.68 9.16
CA VAL A 610 -11.27 0.66 9.52
C VAL A 610 -12.70 1.18 9.34
N GLN A 611 -12.98 2.43 9.75
CA GLN A 611 -14.27 3.07 9.55
C GLN A 611 -14.57 3.31 8.06
N GLU A 612 -13.74 4.10 7.37
CA GLU A 612 -13.97 4.55 5.99
C GLU A 612 -14.16 3.37 5.02
N VAL A 613 -13.33 2.33 5.11
CA VAL A 613 -13.46 1.14 4.24
C VAL A 613 -14.60 0.22 4.72
N GLY A 614 -14.96 0.24 6.00
CA GLY A 614 -16.17 -0.43 6.52
C GLY A 614 -17.46 0.18 5.96
N GLU A 615 -17.52 1.51 5.88
CA GLU A 615 -18.63 2.27 5.27
C GLU A 615 -18.71 2.02 3.76
N VAL A 616 -17.57 1.89 3.06
CA VAL A 616 -17.53 1.45 1.65
C VAL A 616 -18.14 0.07 1.47
N ILE A 617 -17.77 -0.93 2.29
CA ILE A 617 -18.32 -2.30 2.18
C ILE A 617 -19.84 -2.30 2.37
N ALA A 618 -20.33 -1.66 3.45
CA ALA A 618 -21.75 -1.61 3.76
C ALA A 618 -22.55 -0.84 2.69
N GLY A 619 -22.02 0.31 2.24
CA GLY A 619 -22.66 1.17 1.26
C GLY A 619 -22.65 0.61 -0.16
N ALA A 620 -21.60 -0.12 -0.55
CA ALA A 620 -21.57 -0.87 -1.81
C ALA A 620 -22.58 -2.02 -1.78
N ALA A 621 -22.64 -2.81 -0.70
CA ALA A 621 -23.62 -3.88 -0.55
C ALA A 621 -25.07 -3.38 -0.57
N GLU A 622 -25.36 -2.24 0.09
CA GLU A 622 -26.68 -1.58 0.00
C GLU A 622 -27.01 -1.16 -1.43
N SER A 623 -26.07 -0.51 -2.13
CA SER A 623 -26.26 -0.02 -3.50
C SER A 623 -26.47 -1.17 -4.49
N THR A 624 -25.73 -2.27 -4.33
CA THR A 624 -25.91 -3.52 -5.08
C THR A 624 -27.31 -4.10 -4.83
N ALA A 625 -27.73 -4.20 -3.56
CA ALA A 625 -29.06 -4.72 -3.22
C ALA A 625 -30.19 -3.84 -3.77
N ALA A 626 -30.01 -2.51 -3.79
CA ALA A 626 -30.95 -1.57 -4.40
C ALA A 626 -31.06 -1.80 -5.91
N LEU A 627 -29.95 -1.77 -6.66
CA LEU A 627 -29.92 -1.98 -8.11
C LEU A 627 -30.52 -3.34 -8.51
N LEU A 628 -30.15 -4.42 -7.81
CA LEU A 628 -30.69 -5.77 -8.03
C LEU A 628 -32.15 -5.94 -7.58
N SER A 629 -32.72 -4.97 -6.87
CA SER A 629 -34.17 -4.90 -6.60
C SER A 629 -34.92 -4.08 -7.65
N GLU A 630 -34.35 -2.97 -8.13
CA GLU A 630 -34.98 -2.06 -9.11
C GLU A 630 -35.06 -2.63 -10.53
N THR A 631 -34.19 -3.58 -10.88
CA THR A 631 -34.29 -4.36 -12.14
C THR A 631 -35.58 -5.16 -12.27
N ASN A 632 -36.45 -5.16 -11.26
CA ASN A 632 -37.64 -6.01 -11.18
C ASN A 632 -38.85 -5.32 -10.51
N HIS A 633 -40.05 -5.56 -11.04
CA HIS A 633 -41.30 -4.95 -10.54
C HIS A 633 -42.20 -5.90 -9.71
N GLU A 634 -41.83 -7.18 -9.52
CA GLU A 634 -42.58 -8.10 -8.64
C GLU A 634 -41.79 -8.49 -7.39
N SER A 635 -42.30 -8.16 -6.19
CA SER A 635 -41.83 -8.73 -4.92
C SER A 635 -42.73 -9.87 -4.48
N ARG A 636 -42.13 -10.96 -3.97
CA ARG A 636 -42.84 -12.14 -3.45
C ARG A 636 -42.14 -12.66 -2.20
N ALA A 637 -42.88 -12.74 -1.08
CA ALA A 637 -42.33 -13.09 0.25
C ALA A 637 -41.99 -14.58 0.45
N ASP A 638 -42.02 -15.37 -0.61
CA ASP A 638 -41.80 -16.82 -0.66
C ASP A 638 -40.65 -17.22 -1.62
N THR A 639 -39.84 -16.26 -2.07
CA THR A 639 -38.81 -16.47 -3.10
C THR A 639 -37.46 -15.91 -2.66
N ILE A 640 -36.39 -16.66 -2.92
CA ILE A 640 -35.00 -16.22 -2.87
C ILE A 640 -34.51 -16.08 -4.31
N THR A 641 -33.79 -15.00 -4.62
CA THR A 641 -32.99 -14.93 -5.86
C THR A 641 -31.52 -14.99 -5.52
N VAL A 642 -30.80 -15.84 -6.25
CA VAL A 642 -29.37 -16.10 -6.08
C VAL A 642 -28.64 -15.60 -7.31
N TRP A 643 -27.79 -14.60 -7.11
CA TRP A 643 -26.91 -14.04 -8.14
C TRP A 643 -25.54 -14.69 -8.06
N ASN A 644 -24.94 -14.93 -9.22
CA ASN A 644 -23.57 -15.36 -9.37
C ASN A 644 -22.80 -14.26 -10.07
N THR A 645 -21.78 -13.71 -9.41
CA THR A 645 -20.93 -12.64 -9.95
C THR A 645 -19.61 -13.15 -10.55
N LEU A 646 -19.42 -14.47 -10.65
CA LEU A 646 -18.23 -15.11 -11.24
C LEU A 646 -18.49 -15.64 -12.66
N GLY A 647 -17.44 -15.67 -13.49
CA GLY A 647 -17.50 -15.99 -14.92
C GLY A 647 -17.72 -17.46 -15.29
N TRP A 648 -18.15 -18.31 -14.36
CA TRP A 648 -18.48 -19.73 -14.58
C TRP A 648 -19.74 -20.13 -13.81
N GLN A 649 -20.42 -21.20 -14.25
CA GLN A 649 -21.59 -21.75 -13.55
C GLN A 649 -21.19 -22.30 -12.18
N ARG A 650 -22.04 -22.10 -11.16
CA ARG A 650 -21.82 -22.56 -9.78
C ARG A 650 -22.99 -23.39 -9.26
N ASP A 651 -22.67 -24.55 -8.72
CA ASP A 651 -23.59 -25.55 -8.14
C ASP A 651 -23.28 -25.85 -6.65
N GLU A 652 -22.55 -24.95 -5.99
CA GLU A 652 -22.13 -25.10 -4.60
C GLU A 652 -23.24 -24.83 -3.57
N THR A 653 -22.88 -24.96 -2.28
CA THR A 653 -23.80 -24.69 -1.17
C THR A 653 -23.95 -23.20 -0.93
N ILE A 654 -25.08 -22.63 -1.31
CA ILE A 654 -25.47 -21.23 -1.05
C ILE A 654 -25.90 -21.11 0.42
N ALA A 655 -25.44 -20.08 1.13
CA ALA A 655 -25.87 -19.77 2.49
C ALA A 655 -26.73 -18.50 2.52
N VAL A 656 -27.95 -18.58 3.05
CA VAL A 656 -28.93 -17.48 3.07
C VAL A 656 -29.32 -17.15 4.51
N GLU A 657 -29.11 -15.91 4.93
CA GLU A 657 -29.53 -15.41 6.25
C GLU A 657 -30.98 -14.90 6.24
N GLY A 658 -31.56 -14.69 7.43
CA GLY A 658 -32.91 -14.10 7.59
C GLY A 658 -34.10 -14.97 7.21
N VAL A 659 -33.92 -16.13 6.57
CA VAL A 659 -35.02 -16.99 6.10
C VAL A 659 -35.82 -17.60 7.28
N PRO A 660 -37.13 -17.29 7.44
CA PRO A 660 -37.95 -17.77 8.55
C PRO A 660 -37.93 -19.30 8.74
N GLU A 661 -37.89 -19.78 9.99
CA GLU A 661 -37.61 -21.19 10.32
C GLU A 661 -38.49 -22.24 9.61
N GLY A 662 -39.78 -21.93 9.43
CA GLY A 662 -40.75 -22.84 8.81
C GLY A 662 -40.69 -22.93 7.28
N LEU A 663 -39.82 -22.16 6.61
CA LEU A 663 -39.64 -22.20 5.16
C LEU A 663 -38.53 -23.16 4.74
N VAL A 664 -38.80 -23.91 3.68
CA VAL A 664 -37.91 -24.86 2.98
C VAL A 664 -38.09 -24.69 1.46
N PRO A 665 -37.15 -25.14 0.61
CA PRO A 665 -37.36 -25.15 -0.84
C PRO A 665 -38.63 -25.89 -1.25
N ALA A 666 -39.37 -25.32 -2.22
CA ALA A 666 -40.53 -25.93 -2.84
C ALA A 666 -40.15 -26.88 -4.00
N ASP A 667 -38.88 -26.87 -4.40
CA ASP A 667 -38.29 -27.82 -5.34
C ASP A 667 -37.62 -28.95 -4.55
N SER A 668 -38.02 -30.20 -4.82
CA SER A 668 -37.48 -31.39 -4.16
C SER A 668 -36.05 -31.75 -4.59
N GLU A 669 -35.54 -31.19 -5.68
CA GLU A 669 -34.14 -31.37 -6.10
C GLU A 669 -33.19 -30.43 -5.33
N VAL A 670 -33.70 -29.34 -4.76
CA VAL A 670 -32.91 -28.38 -3.95
C VAL A 670 -32.81 -28.88 -2.50
N VAL A 671 -31.73 -29.60 -2.21
CA VAL A 671 -31.40 -30.05 -0.85
C VAL A 671 -31.10 -28.84 0.04
N SER A 672 -31.56 -28.87 1.30
CA SER A 672 -31.36 -27.78 2.26
C SER A 672 -31.00 -28.26 3.66
N GLN A 673 -30.34 -27.38 4.42
CA GLN A 673 -29.91 -27.61 5.81
C GLN A 673 -29.89 -26.28 6.57
N ARG A 674 -30.32 -26.24 7.83
CA ARG A 674 -30.12 -25.06 8.69
C ARG A 674 -28.90 -25.24 9.58
N ILE A 675 -28.10 -24.17 9.72
CA ILE A 675 -26.94 -24.10 10.62
C ILE A 675 -26.94 -22.80 11.40
N VAL A 676 -26.20 -22.77 12.51
CA VAL A 676 -25.79 -21.55 13.21
C VAL A 676 -24.27 -21.50 13.14
N ASP A 677 -23.71 -20.44 12.57
CA ASP A 677 -22.26 -20.35 12.34
C ASP A 677 -21.48 -19.97 13.61
N GLY A 678 -20.15 -19.84 13.49
CA GLY A 678 -19.27 -19.48 14.60
C GLY A 678 -19.68 -18.17 15.30
N SER A 679 -20.18 -17.19 14.53
CA SER A 679 -20.56 -15.86 15.01
C SER A 679 -22.04 -15.78 15.43
N GLY A 680 -22.74 -16.92 15.49
CA GLY A 680 -24.12 -17.01 15.96
C GLY A 680 -25.19 -16.69 14.89
N ARG A 681 -24.81 -16.55 13.61
CA ARG A 681 -25.74 -16.22 12.52
C ARG A 681 -26.48 -17.48 12.04
N THR A 682 -27.81 -17.44 12.07
CA THR A 682 -28.67 -18.54 11.57
C THR A 682 -28.77 -18.48 10.05
N LYS A 683 -28.34 -19.55 9.37
CA LYS A 683 -28.28 -19.66 7.91
C LYS A 683 -29.09 -20.85 7.41
N LEU A 684 -29.84 -20.64 6.31
CA LEU A 684 -30.38 -21.70 5.48
C LEU A 684 -29.38 -21.99 4.35
N LEU A 685 -28.78 -23.17 4.38
CA LEU A 685 -27.94 -23.72 3.32
C LEU A 685 -28.84 -24.35 2.23
N LEU A 686 -28.49 -24.13 0.96
CA LEU A 686 -29.16 -24.66 -0.24
C LEU A 686 -28.13 -25.22 -1.22
N ALA A 687 -28.37 -26.39 -1.81
CA ALA A 687 -27.53 -26.94 -2.89
C ALA A 687 -28.39 -27.54 -4.02
N GLY A 688 -27.80 -27.76 -5.20
CA GLY A 688 -28.52 -28.19 -6.40
C GLY A 688 -29.25 -27.06 -7.13
N VAL A 689 -28.93 -25.79 -6.83
CA VAL A 689 -29.59 -24.64 -7.46
C VAL A 689 -29.07 -24.39 -8.88
N GLY A 690 -27.77 -24.46 -9.15
CA GLY A 690 -27.18 -24.24 -10.49
C GLY A 690 -27.37 -22.82 -11.02
N CYS A 691 -26.48 -21.91 -10.60
CA CYS A 691 -26.52 -20.50 -10.99
C CYS A 691 -25.60 -20.24 -12.20
N PRO A 692 -26.10 -19.64 -13.30
CA PRO A 692 -25.30 -19.39 -14.51
C PRO A 692 -24.18 -18.37 -14.27
N ALA A 693 -23.12 -18.42 -15.09
CA ALA A 693 -22.00 -17.48 -15.04
C ALA A 693 -22.45 -16.02 -15.17
N MET A 694 -22.12 -15.16 -14.20
CA MET A 694 -22.49 -13.73 -14.20
C MET A 694 -24.00 -13.44 -14.32
N GLY A 695 -24.87 -14.40 -13.94
CA GLY A 695 -26.33 -14.32 -14.02
C GLY A 695 -27.05 -14.69 -12.72
N ALA A 696 -28.35 -15.01 -12.78
CA ALA A 696 -29.20 -15.18 -11.60
C ALA A 696 -30.25 -16.28 -11.75
N LYS A 697 -30.56 -16.97 -10.64
CA LYS A 697 -31.62 -17.99 -10.58
C LYS A 697 -32.48 -17.86 -9.32
N ARG A 698 -33.76 -18.19 -9.45
CA ARG A 698 -34.76 -18.11 -8.38
C ARG A 698 -34.96 -19.46 -7.70
N VAL A 699 -35.10 -19.45 -6.38
CA VAL A 699 -35.52 -20.59 -5.55
C VAL A 699 -36.80 -20.22 -4.84
N ARG A 700 -37.89 -20.94 -5.09
CA ARG A 700 -39.14 -20.78 -4.34
C ARG A 700 -39.09 -21.57 -3.04
N LEU A 701 -39.73 -21.02 -2.01
CA LEU A 701 -39.88 -21.62 -0.70
C LEU A 701 -41.34 -21.96 -0.43
N GLU A 702 -41.58 -23.00 0.34
CA GLU A 702 -42.89 -23.31 0.91
C GLU A 702 -42.81 -23.55 2.42
N ASN A 703 -43.97 -23.58 3.08
CA ASN A 703 -44.06 -23.94 4.48
C ASN A 703 -44.07 -25.47 4.63
N GLY A 704 -42.98 -26.04 5.15
CA GLY A 704 -42.76 -27.48 5.23
C GLY A 704 -43.79 -28.28 6.04
N ALA A 705 -44.66 -27.61 6.82
CA ALA A 705 -45.78 -28.26 7.50
C ALA A 705 -46.97 -28.57 6.56
N ARG A 706 -47.00 -28.07 5.31
CA ARG A 706 -48.11 -28.29 4.36
C ARG A 706 -47.91 -29.47 3.41
N SER A 707 -46.70 -29.74 2.93
CA SER A 707 -46.44 -30.84 1.97
C SER A 707 -46.60 -32.24 2.56
N ALA A 708 -46.40 -32.39 3.88
CA ALA A 708 -46.60 -33.65 4.61
C ALA A 708 -48.04 -34.22 4.53
N ALA A 709 -49.03 -33.43 4.10
CA ALA A 709 -50.41 -33.89 3.90
C ALA A 709 -50.68 -34.54 2.52
N GLY A 710 -49.70 -34.54 1.60
CA GLY A 710 -49.93 -34.78 0.17
C GLY A 710 -50.08 -36.24 -0.29
N THR A 711 -49.49 -37.22 0.40
CA THR A 711 -49.39 -38.61 -0.14
C THR A 711 -49.55 -39.70 0.92
N MET A 712 -50.77 -40.24 1.06
CA MET A 712 -51.06 -41.46 1.83
C MET A 712 -51.98 -42.39 1.03
N SER A 713 -51.39 -43.19 0.14
CA SER A 713 -52.09 -44.29 -0.55
C SER A 713 -52.21 -45.49 0.38
N ALA A 714 -53.40 -46.05 0.52
CA ALA A 714 -53.69 -47.05 1.55
C ALA A 714 -53.36 -48.48 1.12
N ALA A 715 -52.38 -49.10 1.79
CA ALA A 715 -52.18 -50.55 1.84
C ALA A 715 -51.81 -50.95 3.27
N GLY A 716 -52.70 -51.67 3.96
CA GLY A 716 -52.54 -52.01 5.37
C GLY A 716 -52.32 -53.51 5.63
N THR A 717 -51.53 -53.82 6.65
CA THR A 717 -51.46 -55.17 7.23
C THR A 717 -51.41 -55.13 8.76
N ARG A 718 -51.64 -56.28 9.40
CA ARG A 718 -52.08 -56.36 10.81
C ARG A 718 -50.94 -56.32 11.83
N SER A 719 -51.27 -55.78 13.00
CA SER A 719 -50.50 -55.91 14.25
C SER A 719 -50.50 -57.34 14.78
N THR A 720 -49.40 -57.72 15.46
CA THR A 720 -49.38 -58.75 16.51
C THR A 720 -48.62 -58.21 17.72
N THR A 721 -49.15 -58.45 18.92
CA THR A 721 -48.76 -57.81 20.18
C THR A 721 -47.67 -58.56 20.96
N GLY A 722 -46.84 -57.84 21.71
CA GLY A 722 -45.92 -58.38 22.74
C GLY A 722 -45.76 -57.46 23.94
N THR A 723 -46.05 -57.96 25.14
CA THR A 723 -46.03 -57.28 26.46
C THR A 723 -44.59 -57.06 27.00
N VAL A 724 -44.20 -55.93 27.63
CA VAL A 724 -44.55 -55.39 29.00
C VAL A 724 -44.00 -56.32 30.13
N SER A 725 -43.31 -55.91 31.21
CA SER A 725 -43.07 -54.62 31.97
C SER A 725 -41.66 -54.62 32.67
N VAL A 726 -41.16 -53.74 33.59
CA VAL A 726 -41.76 -52.69 34.47
C VAL A 726 -40.99 -51.33 34.63
N PRO A 727 -39.91 -51.12 35.46
CA PRO A 727 -39.69 -49.82 36.11
C PRO A 727 -38.37 -49.07 35.73
N SER A 728 -38.28 -47.74 35.59
CA SER A 728 -38.77 -46.58 36.40
C SER A 728 -37.95 -46.36 37.70
N ALA A 729 -37.37 -45.19 38.04
CA ALA A 729 -37.25 -43.84 37.44
C ALA A 729 -35.88 -43.22 37.92
N MET A 730 -35.41 -41.98 37.65
CA MET A 730 -35.96 -40.66 37.27
C MET A 730 -34.97 -40.00 36.28
N SER A 731 -35.36 -39.31 35.20
CA SER A 731 -36.03 -37.99 35.10
C SER A 731 -35.22 -36.84 35.71
N ALA A 732 -34.96 -35.71 35.03
CA ALA A 732 -35.70 -35.13 33.89
C ALA A 732 -34.84 -34.76 32.66
N THR A 733 -35.46 -34.83 31.48
CA THR A 733 -34.91 -34.40 30.18
C THR A 733 -35.77 -33.29 29.56
N GLY A 734 -35.13 -32.31 28.91
CA GLY A 734 -35.83 -31.32 28.07
C GLY A 734 -36.39 -31.95 26.80
N THR A 735 -37.60 -31.55 26.39
CA THR A 735 -38.34 -32.19 25.29
C THR A 735 -37.80 -31.81 23.91
N ARG A 736 -37.29 -32.80 23.15
CA ARG A 736 -37.20 -32.68 21.69
C ARG A 736 -38.58 -32.90 21.07
N SER A 737 -39.11 -31.89 20.38
CA SER A 737 -40.27 -32.06 19.50
C SER A 737 -39.83 -32.69 18.19
N ALA A 738 -40.40 -33.83 17.83
CA ALA A 738 -40.10 -34.51 16.57
C ALA A 738 -41.03 -33.98 15.46
N VAL A 739 -40.62 -32.90 14.79
CA VAL A 739 -41.26 -32.45 13.54
C VAL A 739 -40.62 -33.21 12.38
N GLY A 740 -41.36 -34.16 11.82
CA GLY A 740 -40.90 -34.97 10.69
C GLY A 740 -41.06 -34.26 9.35
N THR A 741 -40.01 -33.61 8.88
CA THR A 741 -39.79 -33.35 7.44
C THR A 741 -38.73 -34.32 6.91
N MET A 742 -38.82 -34.73 5.64
CA MET A 742 -37.82 -35.62 5.04
C MET A 742 -36.56 -34.84 4.65
N SER A 743 -35.76 -34.47 5.66
CA SER A 743 -34.33 -34.21 5.42
C SER A 743 -33.70 -35.44 4.79
N ALA A 744 -32.89 -35.25 3.75
CA ALA A 744 -31.96 -36.28 3.32
C ALA A 744 -31.05 -36.65 4.51
N ALA A 745 -30.65 -37.93 4.57
CA ALA A 745 -29.74 -38.40 5.61
C ALA A 745 -28.36 -37.73 5.45
N SER A 746 -27.69 -37.48 6.58
CA SER A 746 -26.30 -37.01 6.54
C SER A 746 -25.39 -38.05 5.84
N PRO A 747 -24.53 -37.63 4.90
CA PRO A 747 -23.51 -38.50 4.31
C PRO A 747 -22.26 -38.63 5.19
N PHE A 748 -22.22 -37.97 6.36
CA PHE A 748 -21.09 -37.96 7.27
C PHE A 748 -21.28 -38.96 8.43
N VAL A 749 -20.32 -39.86 8.61
CA VAL A 749 -20.28 -40.80 9.73
C VAL A 749 -19.32 -40.27 10.79
N ILE A 750 -19.75 -40.28 12.06
CA ILE A 750 -18.98 -39.77 13.20
C ILE A 750 -18.74 -40.93 14.17
N GLY A 751 -17.47 -41.23 14.46
CA GLY A 751 -17.02 -42.06 15.57
C GLY A 751 -16.41 -41.20 16.69
N ASP A 752 -15.83 -41.85 17.70
CA ASP A 752 -15.38 -41.17 18.92
C ASP A 752 -14.25 -40.13 18.68
N GLU A 753 -13.28 -40.48 17.83
CA GLU A 753 -12.12 -39.64 17.47
C GLU A 753 -11.98 -39.43 15.95
N SER A 754 -12.89 -39.98 15.15
CA SER A 754 -12.77 -39.99 13.68
C SER A 754 -14.08 -39.64 12.96
N ILE A 755 -13.92 -39.06 11.78
CA ILE A 755 -14.99 -38.71 10.85
C ILE A 755 -14.74 -39.44 9.54
N GLU A 756 -15.81 -39.91 8.92
CA GLU A 756 -15.78 -40.35 7.53
C GLU A 756 -16.76 -39.51 6.70
N THR A 757 -16.22 -38.75 5.74
CA THR A 757 -16.95 -37.89 4.80
C THR A 757 -17.08 -38.59 3.45
N PRO A 758 -17.76 -38.01 2.43
CA PRO A 758 -17.73 -38.55 1.07
C PRO A 758 -16.31 -38.64 0.48
N TYR A 759 -15.42 -37.70 0.85
CA TYR A 759 -14.09 -37.52 0.24
C TYR A 759 -12.92 -38.02 1.10
N ALA A 760 -13.06 -38.02 2.43
CA ALA A 760 -11.94 -38.30 3.34
C ALA A 760 -12.33 -39.18 4.52
N ARG A 761 -11.33 -39.80 5.15
CA ARG A 761 -11.39 -40.23 6.55
C ARG A 761 -10.43 -39.34 7.35
N VAL A 762 -10.92 -38.75 8.43
CA VAL A 762 -10.18 -37.80 9.25
C VAL A 762 -10.13 -38.32 10.69
N VAL A 763 -8.98 -38.23 11.34
CA VAL A 763 -8.80 -38.57 12.76
C VAL A 763 -8.22 -37.36 13.48
N PHE A 764 -8.77 -37.06 14.66
CA PHE A 764 -8.33 -35.94 15.49
C PHE A 764 -7.51 -36.44 16.69
N ASP A 765 -6.55 -35.65 17.13
CA ASP A 765 -5.85 -35.89 18.39
C ASP A 765 -6.62 -35.33 19.61
N ASN A 766 -5.99 -35.42 20.79
CA ASN A 766 -6.52 -34.91 22.06
C ASN A 766 -6.60 -33.38 22.09
N ASP A 767 -5.73 -32.69 21.34
CA ASP A 767 -5.70 -31.24 21.23
C ASP A 767 -6.68 -30.72 20.15
N GLY A 768 -7.34 -31.61 19.40
CA GLY A 768 -8.36 -31.23 18.42
C GLY A 768 -7.83 -30.88 17.05
N TYR A 769 -6.54 -31.13 16.79
CA TYR A 769 -5.94 -31.00 15.46
C TYR A 769 -6.12 -32.27 14.64
N ILE A 770 -5.92 -32.16 13.32
CA ILE A 770 -6.10 -33.28 12.40
C ILE A 770 -4.82 -34.12 12.36
N ALA A 771 -4.84 -35.24 13.09
CA ALA A 771 -3.73 -36.15 13.26
C ALA A 771 -3.56 -37.14 12.09
N SER A 772 -4.61 -37.35 11.29
CA SER A 772 -4.62 -38.12 10.04
C SER A 772 -5.73 -37.59 9.13
N PHE A 773 -5.44 -37.46 7.84
CA PHE A 773 -6.39 -37.13 6.79
C PHE A 773 -6.11 -38.05 5.60
N VAL A 774 -6.90 -39.12 5.46
CA VAL A 774 -6.80 -40.03 4.31
C VAL A 774 -7.80 -39.60 3.25
N ASP A 775 -7.32 -39.11 2.11
CA ASP A 775 -8.17 -38.90 0.93
C ASP A 775 -8.63 -40.26 0.39
N LYS A 776 -9.94 -40.43 0.22
CA LYS A 776 -10.55 -41.69 -0.21
C LYS A 776 -10.31 -42.00 -1.68
N LYS A 777 -10.06 -40.99 -2.51
CA LYS A 777 -10.03 -41.15 -3.97
C LYS A 777 -8.65 -41.62 -4.47
N SER A 778 -7.59 -41.01 -3.96
CA SER A 778 -6.20 -41.44 -4.16
C SER A 778 -5.74 -42.52 -3.17
N GLY A 779 -6.34 -42.58 -1.98
CA GLY A 779 -5.90 -43.44 -0.88
C GLY A 779 -4.68 -42.93 -0.11
N ARG A 780 -4.22 -41.68 -0.36
CA ARG A 780 -3.10 -41.06 0.35
C ARG A 780 -3.52 -40.61 1.75
N GLU A 781 -2.67 -40.90 2.73
CA GLU A 781 -2.56 -40.06 3.93
C GLU A 781 -1.96 -38.71 3.50
N LEU A 782 -2.55 -37.60 3.95
CA LEU A 782 -2.15 -36.26 3.52
C LEU A 782 -1.35 -35.52 4.59
N ARG A 783 -1.34 -35.95 5.84
CA ARG A 783 -0.43 -35.40 6.85
C ARG A 783 0.94 -36.07 6.75
N ARG A 784 2.01 -35.28 6.75
CA ARG A 784 3.38 -35.79 6.68
C ARG A 784 3.72 -36.70 7.90
N PRO A 785 4.27 -37.91 7.68
CA PRO A 785 4.72 -38.78 8.77
C PRO A 785 5.78 -38.11 9.66
N GLY A 786 5.46 -37.94 10.95
CA GLY A 786 6.33 -37.27 11.92
C GLY A 786 6.30 -35.74 11.88
N GLY A 787 5.51 -35.14 10.99
CA GLY A 787 5.25 -33.71 10.94
C GLY A 787 4.28 -33.22 12.02
N ASN A 788 3.97 -31.93 12.02
CA ASN A 788 2.86 -31.38 12.81
C ASN A 788 1.51 -32.01 12.40
N PRO A 789 0.45 -31.94 13.23
CA PRO A 789 -0.90 -32.21 12.75
C PRO A 789 -1.35 -31.13 11.75
N LEU A 790 -2.35 -31.41 10.93
CA LEU A 790 -2.95 -30.41 10.05
C LEU A 790 -3.87 -29.49 10.86
N ASN A 791 -4.00 -28.22 10.44
CA ASN A 791 -4.67 -27.14 11.19
C ASN A 791 -3.99 -26.81 12.54
N ALA A 792 -2.68 -27.06 12.66
CA ALA A 792 -1.91 -26.80 13.88
C ALA A 792 -1.80 -25.30 14.19
N LEU A 793 -2.32 -24.83 15.32
CA LEU A 793 -2.08 -23.46 15.78
C LEU A 793 -0.66 -23.35 16.38
N LEU A 794 0.17 -22.51 15.75
CA LEU A 794 1.56 -22.26 16.11
C LEU A 794 1.72 -20.82 16.57
N MET A 795 2.34 -20.60 17.74
CA MET A 795 2.45 -19.25 18.31
C MET A 795 3.77 -19.04 19.06
N GLY A 796 4.31 -17.82 19.03
CA GLY A 796 5.53 -17.46 19.74
C GLY A 796 5.79 -15.96 19.74
N GLU A 797 6.75 -15.53 20.58
CA GLU A 797 7.12 -14.13 20.77
C GLU A 797 7.75 -13.52 19.51
N ASP A 798 7.20 -12.37 19.08
CA ASP A 798 7.60 -11.62 17.89
C ASP A 798 7.91 -10.18 18.31
N LEU A 799 9.20 -9.88 18.38
CA LEU A 799 9.78 -8.59 18.72
C LEU A 799 11.01 -8.42 17.80
N PRO A 800 10.86 -7.77 16.64
CA PRO A 800 11.94 -7.66 15.67
C PRO A 800 13.09 -6.78 16.17
N TRP A 801 14.20 -6.75 15.46
CA TRP A 801 15.35 -5.88 15.73
C TRP A 801 15.01 -4.38 15.55
N ALA A 802 14.14 -4.06 14.60
CA ALA A 802 13.70 -2.71 14.27
C ALA A 802 12.24 -2.68 13.81
N TRP A 803 11.64 -1.49 13.67
CA TRP A 803 10.34 -1.24 13.03
C TRP A 803 9.21 -2.23 13.39
N ASP A 804 8.68 -2.14 14.62
CA ASP A 804 7.82 -3.15 15.27
C ASP A 804 6.64 -3.64 14.40
N ASN A 805 5.80 -2.73 13.87
CA ASN A 805 4.68 -3.10 13.01
C ASN A 805 5.10 -3.58 11.61
N TRP A 806 6.28 -3.18 11.12
CA TRP A 806 6.75 -3.51 9.78
C TRP A 806 7.39 -4.88 9.73
N ASP A 807 8.33 -5.19 10.62
CA ASP A 807 9.20 -6.37 10.47
C ASP A 807 8.65 -7.63 11.15
N ILE A 808 9.07 -8.77 10.61
CA ILE A 808 9.07 -10.08 11.28
C ILE A 808 10.44 -10.67 10.98
N ASP A 809 11.23 -10.95 12.01
CA ASP A 809 12.56 -11.51 11.87
C ASP A 809 12.54 -13.04 11.73
N ARG A 810 13.57 -13.59 11.08
CA ARG A 810 13.66 -15.03 10.77
C ARG A 810 13.80 -15.90 12.04
N ASP A 811 14.20 -15.35 13.17
CA ASP A 811 14.39 -16.10 14.42
C ASP A 811 13.06 -16.49 15.11
N VAL A 812 11.94 -15.83 14.78
CA VAL A 812 10.60 -16.15 15.31
C VAL A 812 10.23 -17.62 15.09
N PHE A 813 10.72 -18.25 14.01
CA PHE A 813 10.50 -19.66 13.72
C PHE A 813 11.16 -20.61 14.73
N GLY A 814 12.17 -20.15 15.48
CA GLY A 814 12.74 -20.86 16.63
C GLY A 814 11.92 -20.71 17.91
N LYS A 815 10.99 -19.73 17.96
CA LYS A 815 10.12 -19.46 19.11
C LYS A 815 8.72 -20.10 18.97
N LEU A 816 8.18 -20.21 17.74
CA LEU A 816 6.86 -20.79 17.45
C LEU A 816 6.66 -22.20 18.07
N GLN A 817 5.68 -22.35 18.97
CA GLN A 817 5.26 -23.61 19.59
C GLN A 817 3.82 -23.99 19.23
N LEU A 818 3.54 -25.29 19.14
CA LEU A 818 2.18 -25.85 19.02
C LEU A 818 1.36 -25.54 20.28
N GLN A 819 0.16 -24.99 20.10
CA GLN A 819 -0.72 -24.64 21.22
C GLN A 819 -1.57 -25.84 21.67
N THR A 820 -1.35 -26.37 22.87
CA THR A 820 -2.08 -27.53 23.44
C THR A 820 -3.20 -27.09 24.38
N GLY A 821 -4.04 -26.17 23.90
CA GLY A 821 -4.96 -25.36 24.72
C GLY A 821 -6.44 -25.66 24.57
N LEU A 822 -6.82 -26.83 24.06
CA LEU A 822 -8.20 -27.19 23.74
C LEU A 822 -9.11 -27.13 24.99
N GLN A 823 -10.17 -26.34 24.90
CA GLN A 823 -11.21 -26.19 25.92
C GLN A 823 -12.45 -27.04 25.62
N SER A 824 -12.84 -27.14 24.35
CA SER A 824 -13.95 -27.98 23.90
C SER A 824 -13.87 -28.34 22.41
N ARG A 825 -14.49 -29.47 22.04
CA ARG A 825 -14.73 -29.91 20.66
C ARG A 825 -16.12 -30.53 20.57
N GLU A 826 -17.04 -29.93 19.80
CA GLU A 826 -18.44 -30.37 19.71
C GLU A 826 -19.00 -30.34 18.27
N VAL A 827 -19.95 -31.24 17.97
CA VAL A 827 -20.62 -31.30 16.67
C VAL A 827 -21.83 -30.35 16.69
N VAL A 828 -21.69 -29.16 16.11
CA VAL A 828 -22.74 -28.12 16.13
C VAL A 828 -23.76 -28.26 15.02
N ALA A 829 -23.41 -28.90 13.89
CA ALA A 829 -24.35 -29.30 12.85
C ALA A 829 -23.91 -30.58 12.16
N ASN A 830 -24.84 -31.49 11.89
CA ASN A 830 -24.61 -32.67 11.06
C ASN A 830 -25.86 -32.90 10.19
N GLY A 831 -25.75 -32.61 8.89
CA GLY A 831 -26.87 -32.68 7.95
C GLY A 831 -26.43 -33.05 6.53
N PRO A 832 -27.32 -32.97 5.53
CA PRO A 832 -27.06 -33.47 4.18
C PRO A 832 -26.07 -32.63 3.36
N LEU A 833 -25.78 -31.39 3.76
CA LEU A 833 -24.88 -30.47 3.05
C LEU A 833 -23.55 -30.28 3.76
N GLN A 834 -23.56 -30.13 5.09
CA GLN A 834 -22.38 -29.86 5.90
C GLN A 834 -22.37 -30.60 7.23
N LEU A 835 -21.19 -31.05 7.63
CA LEU A 835 -20.83 -31.37 9.01
C LEU A 835 -19.97 -30.23 9.56
N ARG A 836 -20.33 -29.70 10.73
CA ARG A 836 -19.62 -28.63 11.43
C ARG A 836 -19.20 -29.08 12.82
N ILE A 837 -17.91 -28.96 13.11
CA ILE A 837 -17.34 -29.19 14.43
C ILE A 837 -16.77 -27.88 14.96
N ARG A 838 -17.27 -27.44 16.11
CA ARG A 838 -16.78 -26.27 16.82
C ARG A 838 -15.70 -26.70 17.79
N ALA A 839 -14.51 -26.13 17.64
CA ALA A 839 -13.42 -26.25 18.58
C ALA A 839 -13.16 -24.89 19.25
N ALA A 840 -12.79 -24.90 20.53
CA ALA A 840 -12.42 -23.70 21.27
C ALA A 840 -11.08 -23.93 21.99
N TYR A 841 -10.18 -22.95 21.92
CA TYR A 841 -8.81 -23.00 22.38
C TYR A 841 -8.47 -21.76 23.21
N SER A 842 -7.72 -21.93 24.30
CA SER A 842 -6.91 -20.87 24.90
C SER A 842 -5.54 -20.86 24.23
N ILE A 843 -5.03 -19.69 23.83
CA ILE A 843 -3.70 -19.54 23.20
C ILE A 843 -2.91 -18.41 23.88
N GLY A 844 -1.58 -18.51 23.88
CA GLY A 844 -0.72 -17.49 24.47
C GLY A 844 -0.93 -17.30 25.98
N HIS A 845 -1.06 -16.05 26.42
CA HIS A 845 -1.25 -15.70 27.82
C HIS A 845 -2.68 -15.29 28.18
N SER A 846 -3.45 -14.72 27.24
CA SER A 846 -4.80 -14.19 27.52
C SER A 846 -5.75 -14.22 26.32
N SER A 847 -5.37 -14.86 25.21
CA SER A 847 -6.14 -14.89 23.98
C SER A 847 -6.89 -16.22 23.79
N SER A 848 -7.90 -16.22 22.91
CA SER A 848 -8.63 -17.44 22.56
C SER A 848 -8.96 -17.54 21.08
N VAL A 849 -9.15 -18.77 20.61
CA VAL A 849 -9.59 -19.07 19.24
C VAL A 849 -10.81 -19.98 19.31
N ARG A 850 -11.87 -19.62 18.58
CA ARG A 850 -13.04 -20.48 18.37
C ARG A 850 -13.24 -20.68 16.88
N GLN A 851 -13.24 -21.93 16.45
CA GLN A 851 -13.21 -22.31 15.04
C GLN A 851 -14.31 -23.33 14.74
N ASP A 852 -15.08 -23.09 13.68
CA ASP A 852 -15.94 -24.10 13.07
C ASP A 852 -15.18 -24.76 11.92
N ILE A 853 -14.83 -26.04 12.09
CA ILE A 853 -14.27 -26.91 11.05
C ILE A 853 -15.45 -27.47 10.24
N VAL A 854 -15.51 -27.12 8.96
CA VAL A 854 -16.65 -27.38 8.06
C VAL A 854 -16.26 -28.36 6.98
N PHE A 855 -16.88 -29.54 7.00
CA PHE A 855 -16.80 -30.54 5.94
C PHE A 855 -18.04 -30.46 5.05
N HIS A 856 -17.85 -30.38 3.74
CA HIS A 856 -18.95 -30.30 2.76
C HIS A 856 -19.27 -31.67 2.15
N SER A 857 -20.50 -31.84 1.66
CA SER A 857 -20.95 -33.10 1.04
C SER A 857 -20.60 -33.22 -0.45
N ASN A 858 -20.23 -32.11 -1.10
CA ASN A 858 -20.04 -31.98 -2.55
C ASN A 858 -18.62 -31.53 -2.97
N THR A 859 -17.69 -31.32 -2.04
CA THR A 859 -16.29 -30.97 -2.31
C THR A 859 -15.35 -31.56 -1.26
N PRO A 860 -14.11 -31.95 -1.61
CA PRO A 860 -13.08 -32.35 -0.63
C PRO A 860 -12.54 -31.17 0.21
N ARG A 861 -12.91 -29.93 -0.11
CA ARG A 861 -12.54 -28.72 0.64
C ARG A 861 -13.01 -28.83 2.10
N VAL A 862 -12.15 -28.40 3.03
CA VAL A 862 -12.49 -28.21 4.46
C VAL A 862 -12.27 -26.76 4.82
N ASP A 863 -13.33 -26.07 5.24
CA ASP A 863 -13.25 -24.66 5.62
C ASP A 863 -13.10 -24.51 7.14
N PHE A 864 -12.35 -23.50 7.56
CA PHE A 864 -12.01 -23.20 8.95
C PHE A 864 -12.49 -21.79 9.29
N GLU A 865 -13.79 -21.66 9.58
CA GLU A 865 -14.42 -20.39 9.99
C GLU A 865 -13.93 -20.03 11.40
N THR A 866 -12.94 -19.14 11.48
CA THR A 866 -12.14 -18.92 12.68
C THR A 866 -12.39 -17.52 13.25
N VAL A 867 -12.73 -17.47 14.54
CA VAL A 867 -12.84 -16.22 15.32
C VAL A 867 -11.74 -16.22 16.37
N ILE A 868 -10.95 -15.15 16.40
CA ILE A 868 -9.83 -14.95 17.32
C ILE A 868 -10.21 -13.81 18.26
N ASP A 869 -10.11 -14.03 19.57
CA ASP A 869 -10.10 -12.98 20.60
C ASP A 869 -8.64 -12.72 20.96
N TRP A 870 -8.08 -11.66 20.38
CA TRP A 870 -6.66 -11.33 20.46
C TRP A 870 -6.39 -10.26 21.51
N GLN A 871 -5.60 -10.64 22.51
CA GLN A 871 -5.23 -9.79 23.65
C GLN A 871 -3.71 -9.63 23.80
N GLU A 872 -2.90 -10.36 23.01
CA GLU A 872 -1.44 -10.35 23.15
C GLU A 872 -0.76 -9.12 22.55
N LYS A 873 0.49 -8.89 23.01
CA LYS A 873 1.46 -7.96 22.45
C LYS A 873 2.77 -8.69 22.20
N HIS A 874 3.47 -8.34 21.12
CA HIS A 874 4.73 -8.97 20.69
C HIS A 874 4.64 -10.50 20.58
N GLN A 875 3.59 -10.98 19.92
CA GLN A 875 3.37 -12.39 19.57
C GLN A 875 2.94 -12.53 18.11
N LEU A 876 3.29 -13.65 17.49
CA LEU A 876 2.89 -14.03 16.13
C LEU A 876 2.11 -15.35 16.19
N LEU A 877 0.94 -15.40 15.55
CA LEU A 877 0.10 -16.60 15.44
C LEU A 877 0.02 -17.05 13.98
N LYS A 878 0.28 -18.34 13.74
CA LYS A 878 0.13 -19.00 12.44
C LYS A 878 -0.73 -20.26 12.56
N VAL A 879 -1.29 -20.72 11.45
CA VAL A 879 -1.81 -22.08 11.29
C VAL A 879 -0.94 -22.87 10.32
N GLY A 880 -0.52 -24.08 10.71
CA GLY A 880 0.35 -24.96 9.93
C GLY A 880 -0.38 -26.17 9.33
N PHE A 881 0.06 -26.55 8.13
CA PHE A 881 -0.39 -27.72 7.37
C PHE A 881 0.85 -28.43 6.79
N ASP A 882 1.40 -29.38 7.54
CA ASP A 882 2.57 -30.19 7.12
C ASP A 882 2.12 -31.44 6.35
N VAL A 883 2.16 -31.38 5.02
CA VAL A 883 1.52 -32.36 4.13
C VAL A 883 2.47 -33.40 3.51
N ASP A 884 1.98 -34.60 3.23
CA ASP A 884 2.75 -35.63 2.51
C ASP A 884 2.74 -35.39 0.99
N VAL A 885 3.26 -34.22 0.57
CA VAL A 885 3.39 -33.77 -0.83
C VAL A 885 4.80 -33.23 -1.04
N LEU A 886 5.47 -33.66 -2.13
CA LEU A 886 6.85 -33.26 -2.42
C LEU A 886 6.95 -32.29 -3.61
N ALA A 887 7.24 -31.02 -3.32
CA ALA A 887 7.66 -30.03 -4.32
C ALA A 887 8.78 -29.11 -3.79
N ASP A 888 9.65 -28.65 -4.69
CA ASP A 888 10.75 -27.73 -4.41
C ASP A 888 10.34 -26.24 -4.49
N ARG A 889 9.16 -25.96 -5.05
CA ARG A 889 8.51 -24.65 -5.08
C ARG A 889 7.03 -24.74 -4.73
N ALA A 890 6.51 -23.72 -4.07
CA ALA A 890 5.08 -23.49 -3.88
C ALA A 890 4.60 -22.36 -4.80
N ARG A 891 3.36 -22.44 -5.29
CA ARG A 891 2.71 -21.38 -6.07
C ARG A 891 1.93 -20.47 -5.13
N HIS A 892 2.06 -19.16 -5.32
CA HIS A 892 1.36 -18.14 -4.54
C HIS A 892 0.61 -17.21 -5.47
N GLU A 893 -0.66 -16.94 -5.18
CA GLU A 893 -1.44 -15.99 -5.97
C GLU A 893 -0.93 -14.56 -5.81
N VAL A 894 -0.80 -13.86 -6.93
CA VAL A 894 -0.58 -12.41 -7.00
C VAL A 894 -1.58 -11.81 -8.00
N GLN A 895 -1.53 -10.49 -8.20
CA GLN A 895 -2.39 -9.80 -9.15
C GLN A 895 -2.33 -10.45 -10.55
N PHE A 896 -3.48 -10.84 -11.11
CA PHE A 896 -3.62 -11.45 -12.44
C PHE A 896 -2.71 -12.68 -12.72
N GLY A 897 -2.29 -13.44 -11.70
CA GLY A 897 -1.44 -14.61 -11.92
C GLY A 897 -0.87 -15.24 -10.64
N HIS A 898 0.27 -15.90 -10.77
CA HIS A 898 0.96 -16.52 -9.63
C HIS A 898 2.48 -16.48 -9.77
N VAL A 899 3.18 -16.47 -8.63
CA VAL A 899 4.64 -16.64 -8.53
C VAL A 899 4.97 -18.00 -7.90
N GLU A 900 6.12 -18.56 -8.24
CA GLU A 900 6.64 -19.80 -7.65
C GLU A 900 7.82 -19.48 -6.72
N ARG A 901 7.69 -19.66 -5.40
CA ARG A 901 8.76 -19.42 -4.41
C ARG A 901 9.36 -20.74 -3.90
N PRO A 902 10.65 -20.80 -3.54
CA PRO A 902 11.29 -22.03 -3.09
C PRO A 902 10.71 -22.52 -1.75
N THR A 903 10.58 -23.83 -1.57
CA THR A 903 10.24 -24.46 -0.28
C THR A 903 11.47 -24.78 0.57
N HIS A 904 12.68 -24.46 0.07
CA HIS A 904 13.97 -24.80 0.66
C HIS A 904 14.82 -23.54 0.88
N THR A 905 15.91 -23.64 1.62
CA THR A 905 16.79 -22.50 1.97
C THR A 905 18.21 -22.65 1.40
N ASN A 906 18.33 -23.05 0.13
CA ASN A 906 19.59 -23.44 -0.50
C ASN A 906 20.47 -22.24 -0.88
N THR A 907 19.87 -21.13 -1.30
CA THR A 907 20.55 -19.85 -1.54
C THR A 907 20.23 -18.81 -0.46
N SER A 908 21.00 -17.71 -0.41
CA SER A 908 20.71 -16.59 0.48
C SER A 908 19.43 -15.83 0.09
N TYR A 909 19.04 -15.83 -1.19
CA TYR A 909 17.72 -15.31 -1.62
C TYR A 909 16.59 -16.22 -1.12
N ASP A 910 16.76 -17.54 -1.21
CA ASP A 910 15.79 -18.49 -0.63
C ASP A 910 15.66 -18.30 0.90
N GLN A 911 16.76 -17.93 1.57
CA GLN A 911 16.78 -17.65 3.01
C GLN A 911 16.08 -16.33 3.35
N GLY A 912 16.11 -15.33 2.47
CA GLY A 912 15.36 -14.07 2.60
C GLY A 912 13.85 -14.23 2.38
N MET A 913 13.43 -15.18 1.54
CA MET A 913 12.02 -15.45 1.17
C MET A 913 11.25 -16.30 2.20
N PHE A 914 11.47 -16.10 3.51
CA PHE A 914 10.85 -16.94 4.56
C PHE A 914 9.38 -16.59 4.88
N GLU A 915 8.93 -15.39 4.52
CA GLU A 915 7.54 -14.94 4.59
C GLU A 915 7.23 -14.18 3.30
N GLY A 916 6.22 -14.61 2.55
CA GLY A 916 5.85 -14.00 1.28
C GLY A 916 4.38 -13.60 1.22
N CYS A 917 4.05 -12.70 0.30
CA CYS A 917 2.65 -12.33 0.02
C CYS A 917 1.98 -13.39 -0.87
N ALA A 918 0.80 -13.85 -0.47
CA ALA A 918 -0.13 -14.60 -1.32
C ALA A 918 -1.55 -14.05 -1.14
N HIS A 919 -2.29 -13.85 -2.25
CA HIS A 919 -3.65 -13.29 -2.20
C HIS A 919 -4.67 -14.30 -1.65
N LYS A 920 -5.38 -15.02 -2.52
CA LYS A 920 -6.49 -15.92 -2.12
C LYS A 920 -6.04 -17.36 -1.85
N TRP A 921 -4.87 -17.76 -2.34
CA TRP A 921 -4.40 -19.14 -2.23
C TRP A 921 -2.87 -19.30 -2.29
N THR A 922 -2.38 -20.42 -1.74
CA THR A 922 -1.05 -20.99 -1.95
C THR A 922 -1.18 -22.47 -2.24
N ASP A 923 -0.49 -22.98 -3.26
CA ASP A 923 -0.57 -24.37 -3.74
C ASP A 923 0.79 -25.09 -3.67
N LEU A 924 0.76 -26.33 -3.21
CA LEU A 924 1.87 -27.28 -3.24
C LEU A 924 1.39 -28.52 -4.02
N SER A 925 1.93 -28.73 -5.23
CA SER A 925 1.48 -29.76 -6.17
C SER A 925 2.61 -30.61 -6.72
N GLU A 926 2.40 -31.93 -6.70
CA GLU A 926 3.07 -32.89 -7.58
C GLU A 926 2.40 -32.90 -8.97
N ASN A 927 2.96 -33.66 -9.93
CA ASN A 927 2.41 -33.79 -11.29
C ASN A 927 1.00 -34.43 -11.39
N ARG A 928 0.44 -34.96 -10.28
CA ARG A 928 -0.81 -35.75 -10.26
C ARG A 928 -1.66 -35.61 -8.99
N PHE A 929 -1.18 -34.88 -7.99
CA PHE A 929 -1.91 -34.59 -6.76
C PHE A 929 -1.35 -33.31 -6.15
N GLY A 930 -2.20 -32.50 -5.52
CA GLY A 930 -1.76 -31.31 -4.80
C GLY A 930 -2.63 -30.96 -3.61
N VAL A 931 -2.16 -29.99 -2.83
CA VAL A 931 -2.90 -29.36 -1.74
C VAL A 931 -2.76 -27.85 -1.86
N ALA A 932 -3.90 -27.17 -1.89
CA ALA A 932 -3.97 -25.72 -1.79
C ALA A 932 -4.50 -25.30 -0.41
N LEU A 933 -3.88 -24.27 0.16
CA LEU A 933 -4.38 -23.53 1.31
C LEU A 933 -4.98 -22.21 0.82
N LEU A 934 -6.30 -22.10 0.90
CA LEU A 934 -7.07 -20.93 0.48
C LEU A 934 -7.34 -20.01 1.67
N ASN A 935 -7.56 -18.72 1.46
CA ASN A 935 -7.92 -17.77 2.52
C ASN A 935 -8.80 -16.60 2.03
N ASP A 936 -9.49 -15.94 2.96
CA ASP A 936 -10.45 -14.87 2.67
C ASP A 936 -10.00 -13.44 3.05
N CYS A 937 -8.88 -13.28 3.78
CA CYS A 937 -8.41 -11.98 4.31
C CYS A 937 -6.95 -11.96 4.84
N LYS A 938 -6.07 -12.88 4.45
CA LYS A 938 -4.68 -13.00 4.94
C LYS A 938 -3.68 -13.01 3.78
N TYR A 939 -2.49 -12.47 4.01
CA TYR A 939 -1.50 -12.27 2.96
C TYR A 939 -0.12 -12.86 3.30
N GLY A 940 0.30 -12.85 4.56
CA GLY A 940 1.55 -13.48 4.99
C GLY A 940 1.48 -15.01 5.01
N VAL A 941 2.37 -15.66 4.24
CA VAL A 941 2.51 -17.12 4.22
C VAL A 941 3.99 -17.53 4.20
N SER A 942 4.31 -18.59 4.94
CA SER A 942 5.60 -19.29 4.91
C SER A 942 5.40 -20.69 4.34
N VAL A 943 6.36 -21.22 3.57
CA VAL A 943 6.37 -22.64 3.17
C VAL A 943 7.77 -23.21 3.35
N PHE A 944 7.91 -24.30 4.12
CA PHE A 944 9.19 -24.98 4.30
C PHE A 944 9.07 -26.50 4.11
N GLY A 945 9.64 -26.98 3.01
CA GLY A 945 9.40 -28.31 2.46
C GLY A 945 7.92 -28.52 2.14
N SER A 946 7.24 -29.13 3.08
CA SER A 946 5.82 -29.51 3.06
C SER A 946 4.95 -28.70 4.03
N ASP A 947 5.54 -27.94 4.95
CA ASP A 947 4.83 -27.21 5.99
C ASP A 947 4.39 -25.84 5.47
N ILE A 948 3.12 -25.75 5.06
CA ILE A 948 2.47 -24.51 4.62
C ILE A 948 1.91 -23.82 5.88
N ARG A 949 2.42 -22.62 6.19
CA ARG A 949 2.02 -21.84 7.37
C ARG A 949 1.40 -20.51 6.96
N LEU A 950 0.09 -20.36 7.16
CA LEU A 950 -0.60 -19.08 6.97
C LEU A 950 -0.49 -18.26 8.26
N THR A 951 -0.03 -17.02 8.16
CA THR A 951 0.04 -16.11 9.31
C THR A 951 -1.34 -15.53 9.59
N LEU A 952 -1.85 -15.75 10.80
CA LEU A 952 -3.20 -15.35 11.21
C LEU A 952 -3.21 -13.99 11.94
N HIS A 953 -2.18 -13.73 12.75
CA HIS A 953 -2.06 -12.52 13.57
C HIS A 953 -0.60 -12.14 13.85
N LYS A 954 -0.35 -10.83 13.95
CA LYS A 954 0.85 -10.23 14.55
C LYS A 954 0.37 -9.29 15.68
N GLY A 955 1.19 -9.13 16.71
CA GLY A 955 0.90 -8.32 17.90
C GLY A 955 1.82 -7.10 18.07
N GLY A 956 2.32 -6.50 16.98
CA GLY A 956 3.21 -5.33 17.05
C GLY A 956 2.50 -4.11 17.65
N THR A 957 3.26 -3.21 18.27
CA THR A 957 2.72 -2.09 19.07
C THR A 957 3.38 -0.73 18.79
N HIS A 958 4.09 -0.54 17.68
CA HIS A 958 4.65 0.76 17.29
C HIS A 958 4.49 1.00 15.79
N PRO A 959 3.86 2.12 15.37
CA PRO A 959 3.61 3.32 16.16
C PRO A 959 2.25 3.34 16.90
N ASP A 960 1.43 2.28 16.80
CA ASP A 960 0.16 2.15 17.53
C ASP A 960 0.32 1.34 18.84
N PRO A 961 0.40 1.99 20.02
CA PRO A 961 0.68 1.33 21.31
C PRO A 961 -0.46 0.42 21.79
N ARG A 962 -1.65 0.50 21.18
CA ARG A 962 -2.77 -0.39 21.48
C ARG A 962 -2.45 -1.79 20.96
N GLY A 963 -1.76 -1.88 19.83
CA GLY A 963 -1.66 -3.09 19.03
C GLY A 963 -3.00 -3.46 18.41
N ASP A 964 -3.06 -4.63 17.77
CA ASP A 964 -4.23 -5.14 17.05
C ASP A 964 -5.19 -5.94 17.98
N GLN A 965 -5.42 -5.43 19.21
CA GLN A 965 -6.25 -6.10 20.23
C GLN A 965 -7.75 -6.04 19.85
N GLY A 966 -8.45 -7.18 19.85
CA GLY A 966 -9.87 -7.22 19.51
C GLY A 966 -10.40 -8.60 19.08
N ILE A 967 -11.63 -8.60 18.54
CA ILE A 967 -12.29 -9.78 17.97
C ILE A 967 -12.14 -9.76 16.46
N HIS A 968 -11.53 -10.81 15.90
CA HIS A 968 -11.12 -10.88 14.50
C HIS A 968 -11.69 -12.13 13.81
N GLU A 969 -12.31 -11.96 12.63
CA GLU A 969 -12.88 -13.07 11.82
C GLU A 969 -12.01 -13.38 10.59
N VAL A 970 -11.52 -14.62 10.46
CA VAL A 970 -10.79 -15.13 9.29
C VAL A 970 -11.33 -16.50 8.86
N THR A 971 -11.45 -16.71 7.55
CA THR A 971 -11.71 -18.02 6.96
C THR A 971 -10.54 -18.45 6.10
N TYR A 972 -10.04 -19.66 6.33
CA TYR A 972 -9.12 -20.37 5.44
C TYR A 972 -9.66 -21.76 5.13
N ALA A 973 -9.16 -22.38 4.07
CA ALA A 973 -9.63 -23.68 3.63
C ALA A 973 -8.49 -24.59 3.16
N PHE A 974 -8.53 -25.85 3.59
CA PHE A 974 -7.65 -26.91 3.13
C PHE A 974 -8.31 -27.62 1.95
N LEU A 975 -7.68 -27.57 0.78
CA LEU A 975 -8.20 -28.15 -0.46
C LEU A 975 -7.19 -29.15 -1.06
N PRO A 976 -7.33 -30.46 -0.79
CA PRO A 976 -6.64 -31.48 -1.56
C PRO A 976 -7.30 -31.65 -2.93
N HIS A 977 -6.49 -31.78 -3.98
CA HIS A 977 -6.96 -31.87 -5.35
C HIS A 977 -6.20 -32.92 -6.18
N GLU A 978 -6.87 -33.44 -7.22
CA GLU A 978 -6.29 -34.38 -8.17
C GLU A 978 -5.72 -33.65 -9.39
N GLY A 979 -4.62 -34.18 -9.93
CA GLY A 979 -3.89 -33.55 -11.02
C GLY A 979 -2.81 -32.59 -10.50
N GLY A 980 -2.33 -31.72 -11.37
CA GLY A 980 -1.49 -30.59 -10.95
C GLY A 980 -2.32 -29.35 -10.67
N PHE A 981 -1.63 -28.25 -10.41
CA PHE A 981 -2.22 -26.92 -10.37
C PHE A 981 -2.98 -26.59 -11.68
N THR A 982 -4.25 -26.17 -11.56
CA THR A 982 -5.08 -25.63 -12.65
C THR A 982 -6.03 -24.55 -12.10
N ALA A 983 -6.66 -23.79 -12.99
CA ALA A 983 -7.70 -22.84 -12.64
C ALA A 983 -8.91 -23.53 -12.00
N GLU A 984 -9.24 -24.76 -12.42
CA GLU A 984 -10.40 -25.50 -11.92
C GLU A 984 -10.11 -26.23 -10.59
N SER A 985 -8.85 -26.66 -10.35
CA SER A 985 -8.46 -27.33 -9.10
C SER A 985 -8.14 -26.37 -7.95
N VAL A 986 -7.69 -25.14 -8.22
CA VAL A 986 -7.26 -24.19 -7.18
C VAL A 986 -7.90 -22.80 -7.30
N ILE A 987 -7.78 -22.16 -8.47
CA ILE A 987 -8.08 -20.72 -8.60
C ILE A 987 -9.59 -20.45 -8.43
N ARG A 988 -10.45 -21.19 -9.13
CA ARG A 988 -11.92 -21.05 -9.02
C ARG A 988 -12.42 -21.31 -7.59
N PRO A 989 -12.03 -22.41 -6.90
CA PRO A 989 -12.32 -22.60 -5.47
C PRO A 989 -11.87 -21.43 -4.57
N ALA A 990 -10.76 -20.76 -4.89
CA ALA A 990 -10.29 -19.60 -4.13
C ALA A 990 -11.16 -18.35 -4.36
N TYR A 991 -11.63 -18.10 -5.59
CA TYR A 991 -12.63 -17.07 -5.87
C TYR A 991 -13.98 -17.42 -5.23
N GLU A 992 -14.41 -18.67 -5.27
CA GLU A 992 -15.68 -19.12 -4.67
C GLU A 992 -15.70 -18.92 -3.15
N LEU A 993 -14.58 -19.18 -2.46
CA LEU A 993 -14.40 -18.89 -1.04
C LEU A 993 -14.44 -17.39 -0.71
N ASN A 994 -13.91 -16.53 -1.60
CA ASN A 994 -13.85 -15.08 -1.39
C ASN A 994 -15.13 -14.35 -1.82
N VAL A 995 -15.86 -14.90 -2.79
CA VAL A 995 -17.05 -14.32 -3.43
C VAL A 995 -18.20 -15.33 -3.34
N PRO A 996 -18.91 -15.42 -2.20
CA PRO A 996 -20.09 -16.27 -2.06
C PRO A 996 -21.22 -15.83 -3.00
N LEU A 997 -22.13 -16.76 -3.35
CA LEU A 997 -23.30 -16.47 -4.17
C LEU A 997 -24.25 -15.48 -3.44
N THR A 998 -24.54 -14.34 -4.06
CA THR A 998 -25.33 -13.25 -3.47
C THR A 998 -26.81 -13.61 -3.45
N ALA A 999 -27.34 -14.01 -2.29
CA ALA A 999 -28.73 -14.43 -2.13
C ALA A 999 -29.59 -13.36 -1.44
N ALA A 1000 -30.70 -12.96 -2.08
CA ALA A 1000 -31.66 -12.00 -1.55
C ALA A 1000 -33.04 -12.66 -1.32
N PHE A 1001 -33.60 -12.50 -0.12
CA PHE A 1001 -34.92 -12.97 0.25
C PHE A 1001 -35.98 -11.90 -0.04
N GLY A 1002 -36.95 -12.18 -0.92
CA GLY A 1002 -38.09 -11.29 -1.21
C GLY A 1002 -37.99 -10.44 -2.48
N SER A 1003 -36.93 -10.56 -3.28
CA SER A 1003 -36.68 -9.74 -4.49
C SER A 1003 -36.33 -10.57 -5.75
N ALA A 1004 -36.39 -9.88 -6.90
CA ALA A 1004 -36.16 -10.37 -8.26
C ALA A 1004 -37.09 -11.50 -8.76
N GLY A 1005 -38.12 -11.12 -9.52
CA GLY A 1005 -38.91 -11.99 -10.37
C GLY A 1005 -38.21 -12.45 -11.66
N ILE A 1006 -36.89 -12.27 -11.78
CA ILE A 1006 -36.10 -12.55 -12.99
C ILE A 1006 -35.19 -13.77 -12.77
N GLU A 1007 -35.12 -14.65 -13.78
CA GLU A 1007 -33.97 -15.52 -14.01
C GLU A 1007 -33.11 -14.85 -15.09
N ALA A 1008 -31.87 -14.52 -14.76
CA ALA A 1008 -30.96 -13.84 -15.68
C ALA A 1008 -30.01 -14.88 -16.31
N PRO A 1009 -29.97 -15.01 -17.65
CA PRO A 1009 -28.97 -15.86 -18.31
C PRO A 1009 -27.57 -15.29 -18.11
N SER A 1010 -26.56 -16.01 -18.59
CA SER A 1010 -25.17 -15.55 -18.45
C SER A 1010 -24.92 -14.26 -19.22
N LEU A 1011 -24.43 -13.22 -18.52
CA LEU A 1011 -24.05 -11.95 -19.14
C LEU A 1011 -22.83 -12.09 -20.06
N ALA A 1012 -21.83 -12.82 -19.59
CA ALA A 1012 -20.61 -13.13 -20.32
C ALA A 1012 -20.03 -14.47 -19.86
N ALA A 1013 -19.50 -15.23 -20.81
CA ALA A 1013 -18.79 -16.48 -20.53
C ALA A 1013 -17.63 -16.68 -21.53
N VAL A 1014 -16.57 -17.34 -21.09
CA VAL A 1014 -15.44 -17.78 -21.93
C VAL A 1014 -15.33 -19.30 -21.83
N ASP A 1015 -15.00 -19.98 -22.94
CA ASP A 1015 -14.93 -21.44 -23.00
C ASP A 1015 -13.57 -22.04 -22.59
N ALA A 1016 -12.51 -21.23 -22.61
CA ALA A 1016 -11.20 -21.57 -22.06
C ALA A 1016 -11.21 -21.48 -20.53
N THR A 1017 -11.05 -22.61 -19.84
CA THR A 1017 -11.30 -22.68 -18.39
C THR A 1017 -10.26 -21.93 -17.55
N ASN A 1018 -9.05 -21.75 -18.09
CA ASN A 1018 -7.94 -20.98 -17.52
C ASN A 1018 -7.99 -19.47 -17.79
N VAL A 1019 -8.99 -18.97 -18.54
CA VAL A 1019 -9.24 -17.54 -18.71
C VAL A 1019 -10.28 -17.09 -17.70
N ILE A 1020 -9.92 -16.18 -16.82
CA ILE A 1020 -10.77 -15.64 -15.76
C ILE A 1020 -11.27 -14.25 -16.19
N ILE A 1021 -12.58 -14.02 -16.11
CA ILE A 1021 -13.16 -12.67 -16.18
C ILE A 1021 -13.07 -12.09 -14.77
N GLU A 1022 -12.14 -11.17 -14.54
CA GLU A 1022 -11.88 -10.57 -13.23
C GLU A 1022 -12.96 -9.54 -12.88
N ALA A 1023 -13.28 -8.64 -13.83
CA ALA A 1023 -14.20 -7.53 -13.62
C ALA A 1023 -15.13 -7.31 -14.82
N ILE A 1024 -16.34 -6.84 -14.53
CA ILE A 1024 -17.28 -6.25 -15.48
C ILE A 1024 -17.75 -4.92 -14.89
N LYS A 1025 -17.55 -3.81 -15.61
CA LYS A 1025 -17.86 -2.46 -15.13
C LYS A 1025 -18.40 -1.52 -16.22
N PRO A 1026 -19.02 -0.38 -15.87
CA PRO A 1026 -19.28 0.71 -16.82
C PRO A 1026 -17.97 1.24 -17.42
N ALA A 1027 -17.98 1.63 -18.70
CA ALA A 1027 -16.83 2.32 -19.31
C ALA A 1027 -16.62 3.73 -18.72
N GLU A 1028 -15.40 4.27 -18.79
CA GLU A 1028 -15.06 5.57 -18.19
C GLU A 1028 -15.65 6.78 -18.95
N ASP A 1029 -15.78 6.69 -20.28
CA ASP A 1029 -16.14 7.81 -21.18
C ASP A 1029 -17.22 7.47 -22.23
N ASP A 1030 -17.57 6.19 -22.40
CA ASP A 1030 -18.47 5.69 -23.44
C ASP A 1030 -19.79 5.15 -22.84
N ASP A 1031 -20.89 5.18 -23.60
CA ASP A 1031 -22.09 4.39 -23.28
C ASP A 1031 -21.86 2.91 -23.66
N ALA A 1032 -21.01 2.27 -22.86
CA ALA A 1032 -20.51 0.92 -23.04
C ALA A 1032 -20.19 0.31 -21.66
N PHE A 1033 -19.98 -1.01 -21.62
CA PHE A 1033 -19.37 -1.67 -20.47
C PHE A 1033 -18.05 -2.34 -20.87
N VAL A 1034 -17.24 -2.64 -19.87
CA VAL A 1034 -15.89 -3.17 -20.01
C VAL A 1034 -15.75 -4.46 -19.23
N LEU A 1035 -15.24 -5.50 -19.89
CA LEU A 1035 -14.78 -6.73 -19.26
C LEU A 1035 -13.25 -6.69 -19.15
N ARG A 1036 -12.71 -7.08 -18.00
CA ARG A 1036 -11.27 -7.38 -17.87
C ARG A 1036 -11.06 -8.86 -17.65
N LEU A 1037 -10.22 -9.46 -18.49
CA LEU A 1037 -9.93 -10.90 -18.51
C LEU A 1037 -8.43 -11.12 -18.34
N TYR A 1038 -8.03 -12.24 -17.72
CA TYR A 1038 -6.63 -12.67 -17.68
C TYR A 1038 -6.48 -14.19 -17.83
N GLU A 1039 -5.34 -14.62 -18.35
CA GLU A 1039 -4.93 -16.03 -18.38
C GLU A 1039 -4.25 -16.40 -17.04
N ALA A 1040 -4.70 -17.45 -16.36
CA ALA A 1040 -4.37 -17.66 -14.95
C ALA A 1040 -3.39 -18.82 -14.65
N GLU A 1041 -3.12 -19.69 -15.62
CA GLU A 1041 -2.32 -20.92 -15.47
C GLU A 1041 -0.89 -20.82 -16.00
N ARG A 1042 -0.50 -19.70 -16.63
CA ARG A 1042 0.73 -19.57 -17.45
C ARG A 1042 0.64 -20.37 -18.77
N SER A 1043 -0.57 -20.60 -19.27
CA SER A 1043 -0.89 -21.46 -20.42
C SER A 1043 -1.56 -20.66 -21.54
N GLY A 1044 -0.79 -20.26 -22.56
CA GLY A 1044 -1.26 -19.40 -23.65
C GLY A 1044 -2.38 -20.04 -24.49
N VAL A 1045 -3.49 -19.32 -24.65
CA VAL A 1045 -4.71 -19.81 -25.32
C VAL A 1045 -4.85 -19.25 -26.74
N ARG A 1046 -5.48 -20.00 -27.64
CA ARG A 1046 -5.81 -19.56 -29.01
C ARG A 1046 -7.29 -19.78 -29.33
N GLY A 1047 -7.93 -18.74 -29.86
CA GLY A 1047 -9.31 -18.77 -30.32
C GLY A 1047 -10.38 -18.91 -29.23
N ALA A 1048 -10.08 -18.55 -27.97
CA ALA A 1048 -11.01 -18.60 -26.85
C ALA A 1048 -12.28 -17.79 -27.17
N LYS A 1049 -13.45 -18.36 -26.90
CA LYS A 1049 -14.74 -17.82 -27.31
C LYS A 1049 -15.41 -17.05 -26.19
N LEU A 1050 -15.24 -15.74 -26.19
CA LEU A 1050 -16.08 -14.84 -25.41
C LEU A 1050 -17.48 -14.81 -26.02
N LYS A 1051 -18.47 -15.27 -25.25
CA LYS A 1051 -19.90 -15.19 -25.58
C LYS A 1051 -20.55 -14.15 -24.66
N LEU A 1052 -21.44 -13.34 -25.23
CA LEU A 1052 -22.20 -12.32 -24.53
C LEU A 1052 -23.69 -12.71 -24.48
N GLY A 1053 -24.36 -12.43 -23.38
CA GLY A 1053 -25.80 -12.65 -23.18
C GLY A 1053 -26.71 -11.62 -23.86
N LEU A 1054 -26.14 -10.70 -24.63
CA LEU A 1054 -26.82 -9.59 -25.29
C LEU A 1054 -26.34 -9.42 -26.74
N VAL A 1055 -27.17 -8.75 -27.55
CA VAL A 1055 -26.74 -8.24 -28.85
C VAL A 1055 -26.02 -6.92 -28.61
N SER A 1056 -24.75 -6.82 -29.00
CA SER A 1056 -23.94 -5.61 -28.92
C SER A 1056 -23.84 -4.92 -30.28
N SER A 1057 -23.75 -3.59 -30.30
CA SER A 1057 -23.53 -2.83 -31.54
C SER A 1057 -22.06 -2.88 -32.00
N LYS A 1058 -21.12 -2.98 -31.07
CA LYS A 1058 -19.67 -3.03 -31.31
C LYS A 1058 -18.95 -3.69 -30.13
N VAL A 1059 -17.89 -4.44 -30.40
CA VAL A 1059 -16.97 -4.97 -29.40
C VAL A 1059 -15.53 -4.64 -29.81
N ALA A 1060 -14.69 -4.21 -28.87
CA ALA A 1060 -13.29 -3.88 -29.14
C ALA A 1060 -12.36 -4.29 -28.00
N VAL A 1061 -11.14 -4.72 -28.34
CA VAL A 1061 -10.02 -4.81 -27.40
C VAL A 1061 -9.44 -3.42 -27.19
N THR A 1062 -9.20 -3.07 -25.92
CA THR A 1062 -8.63 -1.79 -25.50
C THR A 1062 -7.33 -2.00 -24.72
N ASN A 1063 -6.59 -0.92 -24.46
CA ASN A 1063 -5.62 -0.91 -23.36
C ASN A 1063 -6.34 -0.82 -21.99
N LEU A 1064 -5.59 -0.74 -20.89
CA LEU A 1064 -6.17 -0.69 -19.54
C LEU A 1064 -6.78 0.69 -19.20
N LEU A 1065 -6.45 1.74 -19.96
CA LEU A 1065 -7.12 3.06 -19.95
C LEU A 1065 -8.36 3.10 -20.86
N GLU A 1066 -8.80 1.96 -21.40
CA GLU A 1066 -9.98 1.81 -22.25
C GLU A 1066 -9.90 2.47 -23.64
N GLU A 1067 -8.70 2.87 -24.05
CA GLU A 1067 -8.40 3.40 -25.38
C GLU A 1067 -8.40 2.23 -26.40
N GLU A 1068 -9.14 2.35 -27.51
CA GLU A 1068 -9.35 1.24 -28.45
C GLU A 1068 -8.09 0.85 -29.25
N ILE A 1069 -7.83 -0.45 -29.31
CA ILE A 1069 -6.73 -1.05 -30.10
C ILE A 1069 -7.29 -1.76 -31.34
N GLN A 1070 -8.33 -2.58 -31.17
CA GLN A 1070 -8.84 -3.46 -32.24
C GLN A 1070 -10.34 -3.75 -32.07
N VAL A 1071 -11.15 -3.45 -33.08
CA VAL A 1071 -12.55 -3.92 -33.16
C VAL A 1071 -12.58 -5.43 -33.43
N LEU A 1072 -13.40 -6.16 -32.70
CA LEU A 1072 -13.64 -7.59 -32.88
C LEU A 1072 -14.90 -7.83 -33.70
N LEU A 1073 -14.89 -8.89 -34.50
CA LEU A 1073 -16.05 -9.40 -35.23
C LEU A 1073 -16.51 -10.72 -34.59
N PRO A 1074 -17.82 -10.97 -34.46
CA PRO A 1074 -18.32 -12.27 -34.01
C PRO A 1074 -18.14 -13.31 -35.13
N ASP A 1075 -18.02 -14.58 -34.73
CA ASP A 1075 -18.10 -15.72 -35.65
C ASP A 1075 -19.55 -16.17 -35.94
N ASP A 1076 -19.70 -17.23 -36.75
CA ASP A 1076 -21.01 -17.80 -37.14
C ASP A 1076 -21.88 -18.26 -35.93
N SER A 1077 -21.30 -18.37 -34.72
CA SER A 1077 -22.01 -18.70 -33.48
C SER A 1077 -22.35 -17.47 -32.60
N GLY A 1078 -21.99 -16.27 -33.05
CA GLY A 1078 -22.11 -15.03 -32.29
C GLY A 1078 -21.00 -14.81 -31.25
N ALA A 1079 -19.93 -15.59 -31.29
CA ALA A 1079 -18.85 -15.53 -30.29
C ALA A 1079 -17.63 -14.75 -30.81
N TYR A 1080 -16.96 -14.04 -29.91
CA TYR A 1080 -15.75 -13.26 -30.21
C TYR A 1080 -14.51 -14.07 -29.85
N ALA A 1081 -13.57 -14.20 -30.80
CA ALA A 1081 -12.34 -14.97 -30.61
C ALA A 1081 -11.24 -14.11 -29.94
N LEU A 1082 -10.62 -14.66 -28.89
CA LEU A 1082 -9.52 -14.03 -28.15
C LEU A 1082 -8.30 -14.96 -28.07
N ASP A 1083 -7.11 -14.40 -28.33
CA ASP A 1083 -5.81 -15.08 -28.28
C ASP A 1083 -4.99 -14.54 -27.10
N PHE A 1084 -4.71 -15.38 -26.10
CA PHE A 1084 -3.94 -15.00 -24.90
C PHE A 1084 -2.51 -15.58 -24.95
N LYS A 1085 -1.51 -14.82 -24.49
CA LYS A 1085 -0.23 -15.36 -24.03
C LYS A 1085 -0.38 -15.88 -22.58
N PRO A 1086 0.60 -16.66 -22.06
CA PRO A 1086 0.71 -16.90 -20.63
C PRO A 1086 0.60 -15.61 -19.82
N PHE A 1087 -0.25 -15.60 -18.78
CA PHE A 1087 -0.53 -14.45 -17.92
C PHE A 1087 -0.96 -13.15 -18.63
N GLU A 1088 -1.46 -13.19 -19.87
CA GLU A 1088 -1.88 -11.97 -20.57
C GLU A 1088 -3.18 -11.39 -20.00
N ILE A 1089 -3.17 -10.10 -19.67
CA ILE A 1089 -4.37 -9.31 -19.30
C ILE A 1089 -4.95 -8.69 -20.57
N LYS A 1090 -6.27 -8.79 -20.75
CA LYS A 1090 -7.00 -8.09 -21.82
C LYS A 1090 -8.18 -7.30 -21.25
N THR A 1091 -8.41 -6.13 -21.83
CA THR A 1091 -9.63 -5.35 -21.60
C THR A 1091 -10.47 -5.35 -22.88
N VAL A 1092 -11.76 -5.62 -22.75
CA VAL A 1092 -12.72 -5.70 -23.87
C VAL A 1092 -13.88 -4.76 -23.58
N LYS A 1093 -14.06 -3.72 -24.40
CA LYS A 1093 -15.18 -2.79 -24.35
C LYS A 1093 -16.33 -3.30 -25.25
N VAL A 1094 -17.53 -3.27 -24.73
CA VAL A 1094 -18.78 -3.74 -25.37
C VAL A 1094 -19.78 -2.59 -25.37
N TYR A 1095 -20.15 -2.14 -26.56
CA TYR A 1095 -21.17 -1.10 -26.77
C TYR A 1095 -22.55 -1.74 -26.93
N PHE A 1096 -23.56 -1.10 -26.36
CA PHE A 1096 -24.97 -1.51 -26.47
C PHE A 1096 -25.52 -1.34 -27.88
#